data_AF-A0A378I083-F1
#
_entry.id   AF-A0A378I083-F1
#
_cell.length_a   1.000
_cell.length_b   1.000
_cell.length_c   1.000
_cell.angle_alpha   90.00
_cell.angle_beta   90.00
_cell.angle_gamma   90.00
#
_symmetry.space_group_name_H-M   'P 1'
#
loop_
_entity.id
_entity.type
_entity.pdbx_description
1 polymer ?
#
loop_
_entity_poly.entity_id
_entity_poly.type
_entity_poly.pdbx_seq_one_letter_code
_entity_poly.pdbx_strand_id
1 'polypeptide(L)'
;MLKFKYARQVILATLFSLMTFNLYALDINLALNARAWASSEGMPAKNAVDGDASTRWGSAVGVDPSWIAVDLGKSYTLTSVVIDWEAANAEIYEVQGSNDANNWTTLAKRTDGVFGNRTDVICVSGTYRYVRVYGTKRSAGNQWGYSIWELKVYGGTGGSNPPDPGDNDFIPLYSSTTPLEPETVVNTPVALITRFADRVRDRHAREDEFHAYEHYLPFYWEYRTIQVEIVDEVAKGGNRIVVNVKSLWPLSTPDFRAFYRGINTVAEYFHNARLTPTTSDRLNYTTTVNFNAKEGRNIRNGDRMEIEISPFLSNPPRGRTNYYGTAFLYIVGQGIVPWEARGVFGNPNTEREDSYPIPVDAWLGGKTTIHHQYSAEPTSLFKQMATNTSNINGQPFVLGRRVHHTNMQTGAHSEAGNPVFTELANKIGTNYINSSCIGCHQNNGRALPPAVGTTLTNYMVVVADANGNPHPKVGSVLQPRSTVGAPEGNVVIQSWTESGGLRKPNYQFSGFSPAPARFSARITPQLVGMGLLEAIPESAIVELANATNKGNGVAGRINIVPDLETGVPRMGRFGWKAGKASVRQQIASALRNDMGVTTSLAPAPDCGAEQTNCGPAGAVLSDQYLDQLTDYIVLLGVRAQRDSEKPVVKQGKELFKQIGCEACHVSTFTTSPYHPHAELRNQVIHPYTDLLIHDMGPDLADNYGDYKATGSEWRTAPLWNIGLTAGVSNGEAYLHDGRARTLHEAIMWHGGEGSASRTAYNNLTPELRNAVITFLKSL
;
A
#
# COMPACT_ATOMS: atom_id res chain seq x y z
N MET A 1 49.88 60.81 10.09
CA MET A 1 50.34 61.37 11.38
C MET A 1 49.14 61.54 12.29
N LEU A 2 49.22 60.94 13.49
CA LEU A 2 48.45 61.22 14.72
C LEU A 2 46.91 61.34 14.66
N LYS A 3 46.23 60.48 15.43
CA LYS A 3 45.52 60.80 16.71
C LYS A 3 44.75 59.54 17.19
N PHE A 4 45.14 58.88 18.30
CA PHE A 4 44.71 59.11 19.71
C PHE A 4 43.18 58.88 19.89
N LYS A 5 42.59 58.11 20.84
CA LYS A 5 42.97 57.50 22.13
C LYS A 5 41.85 56.51 22.60
N TYR A 6 42.28 55.47 23.35
CA TYR A 6 41.69 54.75 24.50
C TYR A 6 40.16 54.61 24.72
N ALA A 7 39.72 53.35 24.92
CA ALA A 7 39.09 52.90 26.19
C ALA A 7 39.09 51.35 26.37
N ARG A 8 39.67 50.91 27.50
CA ARG A 8 39.45 49.70 28.36
C ARG A 8 39.56 48.29 27.73
N GLN A 9 40.70 47.62 27.94
CA GLN A 9 41.04 46.62 29.00
C GLN A 9 40.67 45.17 28.60
N VAL A 10 41.61 44.36 28.08
CA VAL A 10 42.66 43.54 28.77
C VAL A 10 42.06 42.27 29.38
N ILE A 11 42.50 41.02 29.15
CA ILE A 11 43.50 40.39 28.28
C ILE A 11 43.36 38.85 28.50
N LEU A 12 43.90 38.08 27.55
CA LEU A 12 44.38 36.69 27.64
C LEU A 12 43.41 35.51 27.48
N ALA A 13 43.62 34.87 26.33
CA ALA A 13 43.54 33.43 26.14
C ALA A 13 44.35 32.66 27.19
N THR A 14 43.74 31.62 27.76
CA THR A 14 44.37 30.30 27.96
C THR A 14 43.29 29.29 28.39
N LEU A 15 43.42 28.06 27.87
CA LEU A 15 42.71 26.84 28.29
C LEU A 15 41.18 26.83 28.17
N PHE A 16 40.66 26.19 27.12
CA PHE A 16 39.56 25.27 27.32
C PHE A 16 39.85 23.95 26.60
N SER A 17 40.07 22.94 27.44
CA SER A 17 40.17 21.53 27.11
C SER A 17 39.03 21.11 26.19
N LEU A 18 39.34 20.19 25.26
CA LEU A 18 38.38 19.31 24.62
C LEU A 18 37.41 18.74 25.67
N MET A 19 36.19 19.28 25.72
CA MET A 19 35.01 18.52 26.07
C MET A 19 34.27 18.33 24.75
N THR A 20 34.59 17.22 24.07
CA THR A 20 33.64 16.59 23.16
C THR A 20 32.41 16.26 23.99
N PHE A 21 31.38 17.12 23.92
CA PHE A 21 30.02 16.67 24.15
C PHE A 21 29.72 15.69 23.01
N ASN A 22 29.99 14.40 23.23
CA ASN A 22 29.26 13.35 22.53
C ASN A 22 27.78 13.62 22.84
N LEU A 23 27.04 14.16 21.87
CA LEU A 23 25.61 13.91 21.83
C LEU A 23 25.48 12.39 21.84
N TYR A 24 24.96 11.85 22.93
CA TYR A 24 24.51 10.47 22.98
C TYR A 24 23.57 10.28 21.79
N ALA A 25 24.02 9.52 20.79
CA ALA A 25 23.10 8.84 19.91
C ALA A 25 22.11 8.10 20.83
N LEU A 26 20.81 8.36 20.67
CA LEU A 26 19.79 7.59 21.38
C LEU A 26 20.07 6.11 21.09
N ASP A 27 20.53 5.37 22.09
CA ASP A 27 20.70 3.92 22.01
C ASP A 27 19.30 3.32 21.89
N ILE A 28 18.83 3.17 20.65
CA ILE A 28 17.55 2.54 20.33
C ILE A 28 17.71 1.04 20.57
N ASN A 29 16.75 0.43 21.28
CA ASN A 29 16.66 -1.03 21.34
C ASN A 29 16.23 -1.57 19.96
N LEU A 30 17.20 -2.04 19.19
CA LEU A 30 17.05 -2.62 17.85
C LEU A 30 16.27 -3.95 17.85
N ALA A 31 16.18 -4.62 19.00
CA ALA A 31 15.44 -5.86 19.12
C ALA A 31 13.94 -5.64 19.44
N LEU A 32 13.51 -4.44 19.81
CA LEU A 32 12.11 -4.18 20.18
C LEU A 32 11.16 -4.47 19.00
N ASN A 33 10.23 -5.40 19.19
CA ASN A 33 9.30 -5.96 18.21
C ASN A 33 9.95 -6.59 16.97
N ALA A 34 11.25 -6.89 17.03
CA ALA A 34 11.96 -7.56 15.97
C ALA A 34 11.51 -9.03 15.84
N ARG A 35 11.72 -9.64 14.67
CA ARG A 35 11.43 -11.07 14.48
C ARG A 35 12.38 -11.89 15.34
N ALA A 36 11.83 -12.66 16.27
CA ALA A 36 12.57 -13.60 17.10
C ALA A 36 12.19 -15.05 16.81
N TRP A 37 13.15 -15.96 16.93
CA TRP A 37 12.94 -17.41 16.88
C TRP A 37 13.94 -18.13 17.78
N ALA A 38 13.65 -19.36 18.16
CA ALA A 38 14.45 -20.09 19.15
C ALA A 38 14.65 -21.57 18.79
N SER A 39 15.56 -22.23 19.49
CA SER A 39 15.76 -23.69 19.39
C SER A 39 14.53 -24.49 19.85
N SER A 40 13.72 -23.91 20.74
CA SER A 40 12.49 -24.47 21.28
C SER A 40 11.66 -23.35 21.94
N GLU A 41 10.36 -23.55 22.05
CA GLU A 41 9.43 -22.56 22.59
C GLU A 41 8.47 -23.19 23.61
N GLY A 42 8.91 -23.30 24.86
CA GLY A 42 8.01 -23.52 26.00
C GLY A 42 7.16 -22.27 26.29
N MET A 43 7.72 -21.11 25.99
CA MET A 43 6.99 -19.86 25.75
C MET A 43 7.54 -19.21 24.46
N PRO A 44 6.74 -18.48 23.67
CA PRO A 44 7.14 -17.95 22.37
C PRO A 44 8.38 -17.04 22.41
N ALA A 45 9.27 -17.11 21.40
CA ALA A 45 10.46 -16.27 21.32
C ALA A 45 10.13 -14.77 21.22
N LYS A 46 9.02 -14.42 20.54
CA LYS A 46 8.55 -13.02 20.40
C LYS A 46 8.31 -12.31 21.73
N ASN A 47 8.05 -13.05 22.80
CA ASN A 47 7.76 -12.51 24.12
C ASN A 47 9.01 -11.98 24.82
N ALA A 48 10.22 -12.28 24.33
CA ALA A 48 11.46 -11.73 24.88
C ALA A 48 11.86 -10.43 24.18
N VAL A 49 11.04 -9.89 23.28
CA VAL A 49 11.36 -8.71 22.48
C VAL A 49 10.16 -7.78 22.31
N ASP A 50 9.08 -7.98 23.06
CA ASP A 50 7.83 -7.23 22.90
C ASP A 50 7.80 -5.96 23.77
N GLY A 51 8.78 -5.77 24.66
CA GLY A 51 8.86 -4.63 25.57
C GLY A 51 7.96 -4.77 26.80
N ASP A 52 7.34 -5.94 27.00
CA ASP A 52 6.50 -6.25 28.15
C ASP A 52 7.27 -7.12 29.15
N ALA A 53 7.69 -6.52 30.27
CA ALA A 53 8.44 -7.22 31.32
C ALA A 53 7.63 -8.31 32.05
N SER A 54 6.36 -8.55 31.68
CA SER A 54 5.51 -9.62 32.21
C SER A 54 5.39 -10.85 31.30
N THR A 55 5.91 -10.78 30.07
CA THR A 55 5.97 -11.90 29.12
C THR A 55 7.42 -12.36 28.92
N ARG A 56 7.63 -13.63 28.57
CA ARG A 56 8.98 -14.19 28.42
C ARG A 56 9.07 -15.26 27.34
N TRP A 57 10.27 -15.42 26.78
CA TRP A 57 10.66 -16.66 26.10
C TRP A 57 11.08 -17.71 27.13
N GLY A 58 10.83 -18.97 26.82
CA GLY A 58 11.31 -20.11 27.60
C GLY A 58 11.71 -21.26 26.69
N SER A 59 12.90 -21.82 26.88
CA SER A 59 13.34 -23.02 26.17
C SER A 59 12.66 -24.28 26.70
N ALA A 60 12.84 -25.41 26.00
CA ALA A 60 12.50 -26.72 26.51
C ALA A 60 13.20 -27.00 27.85
N VAL A 61 12.46 -27.56 28.80
CA VAL A 61 12.97 -27.96 30.12
C VAL A 61 14.00 -29.07 29.95
N GLY A 62 15.12 -29.00 30.67
CA GLY A 62 16.10 -30.08 30.64
C GLY A 62 17.15 -29.99 29.52
N VAL A 63 16.99 -29.09 28.54
CA VAL A 63 17.73 -29.14 27.27
C VAL A 63 18.83 -28.09 27.16
N ASP A 64 20.08 -28.57 27.12
CA ASP A 64 21.27 -27.81 26.77
C ASP A 64 21.95 -28.41 25.53
N PRO A 65 22.50 -27.61 24.60
CA PRO A 65 22.38 -26.16 24.51
C PRO A 65 21.01 -25.72 23.96
N SER A 66 20.58 -24.50 24.29
CA SER A 66 19.38 -23.86 23.75
C SER A 66 19.64 -22.39 23.43
N TRP A 67 18.86 -21.80 22.53
CA TRP A 67 19.12 -20.44 22.06
C TRP A 67 17.87 -19.69 21.62
N ILE A 68 17.96 -18.36 21.66
CA ILE A 68 17.02 -17.42 21.03
C ILE A 68 17.81 -16.45 20.13
N ALA A 69 17.30 -16.22 18.92
CA ALA A 69 17.87 -15.32 17.93
C ALA A 69 16.86 -14.25 17.53
N VAL A 70 17.37 -13.07 17.19
CA VAL A 70 16.61 -11.91 16.73
C VAL A 70 17.18 -11.41 15.40
N ASP A 71 16.30 -11.07 14.46
CA ASP A 71 16.63 -10.37 13.21
C ASP A 71 16.38 -8.88 13.38
N LEU A 72 17.46 -8.08 13.38
CA LEU A 72 17.38 -6.62 13.53
C LEU A 72 16.86 -5.91 12.26
N GLY A 73 16.60 -6.66 11.18
CA GLY A 73 16.08 -6.18 9.89
C GLY A 73 17.15 -5.66 8.93
N LYS A 74 18.32 -5.23 9.45
CA LYS A 74 19.53 -4.89 8.70
C LYS A 74 20.76 -5.01 9.60
N SER A 75 21.96 -4.89 9.04
CA SER A 75 23.17 -4.88 9.85
C SER A 75 23.34 -3.58 10.61
N TYR A 76 23.72 -3.69 11.88
CA TYR A 76 24.06 -2.56 12.74
C TYR A 76 25.45 -2.77 13.32
N THR A 77 26.18 -1.68 13.52
CA THR A 77 27.39 -1.71 14.35
C THR A 77 26.94 -1.77 15.80
N LEU A 78 27.02 -2.97 16.38
CA LEU A 78 26.49 -3.26 17.70
C LEU A 78 27.38 -2.63 18.78
N THR A 79 26.76 -2.14 19.85
CA THR A 79 27.41 -1.56 21.03
C THR A 79 27.18 -2.40 22.27
N SER A 80 25.96 -2.89 22.48
CA SER A 80 25.65 -3.75 23.61
C SER A 80 24.44 -4.65 23.39
N VAL A 81 24.38 -5.74 24.15
CA VAL A 81 23.21 -6.61 24.30
C VAL A 81 22.85 -6.66 25.77
N VAL A 82 21.58 -6.45 26.10
CA VAL A 82 21.04 -6.54 27.46
C VAL A 82 20.06 -7.69 27.52
N ILE A 83 20.23 -8.56 28.53
CA ILE A 83 19.42 -9.75 28.73
C ILE A 83 18.81 -9.69 30.13
N ASP A 84 17.49 -9.51 30.20
CA ASP A 84 16.73 -9.60 31.43
C ASP A 84 16.31 -11.06 31.65
N TRP A 85 17.08 -11.80 32.45
CA TRP A 85 16.82 -13.19 32.75
C TRP A 85 15.71 -13.38 33.79
N GLU A 86 14.91 -14.43 33.60
CA GLU A 86 14.11 -15.02 34.69
C GLU A 86 15.02 -15.87 35.61
N ALA A 87 14.50 -16.41 36.72
CA ALA A 87 15.26 -17.26 37.62
C ALA A 87 15.92 -18.45 36.89
N ALA A 88 15.21 -19.06 35.93
CA ALA A 88 15.70 -20.12 35.06
C ALA A 88 16.66 -19.58 33.99
N ASN A 89 17.91 -19.27 34.39
CA ASN A 89 18.91 -18.62 33.54
C ASN A 89 20.12 -19.54 33.20
N ALA A 90 21.07 -18.99 32.43
CA ALA A 90 22.33 -19.64 32.07
C ALA A 90 23.46 -19.39 33.09
N GLU A 91 24.32 -20.40 33.32
CA GLU A 91 25.68 -20.23 33.89
C GLU A 91 26.64 -19.79 32.80
N ILE A 92 26.59 -20.51 31.68
CA ILE A 92 27.47 -20.34 30.53
C ILE A 92 26.63 -20.08 29.29
N TYR A 93 26.86 -18.94 28.65
CA TYR A 93 26.24 -18.59 27.37
C TYR A 93 27.17 -17.73 26.51
N GLU A 94 26.84 -17.67 25.23
CA GLU A 94 27.50 -16.82 24.24
C GLU A 94 26.50 -15.85 23.63
N VAL A 95 26.93 -14.61 23.43
CA VAL A 95 26.25 -13.66 22.53
C VAL A 95 26.94 -13.77 21.19
N GLN A 96 26.17 -14.07 20.16
CA GLN A 96 26.67 -14.33 18.81
C GLN A 96 26.04 -13.38 17.80
N GLY A 97 26.81 -12.99 16.79
CA GLY A 97 26.38 -12.17 15.66
C GLY A 97 26.45 -12.95 14.35
N SER A 98 25.53 -12.67 13.43
CA SER A 98 25.53 -13.22 12.08
C SER A 98 24.99 -12.22 11.06
N ASN A 99 25.35 -12.38 9.79
CA ASN A 99 24.80 -11.62 8.66
C ASN A 99 23.93 -12.47 7.73
N ASP A 100 23.86 -13.78 7.95
CA ASP A 100 23.13 -14.74 7.10
C ASP A 100 22.26 -15.73 7.92
N ALA A 101 22.23 -15.58 9.25
CA ALA A 101 21.57 -16.47 10.22
C ALA A 101 22.06 -17.94 10.24
N ASN A 102 23.10 -18.27 9.46
CA ASN A 102 23.65 -19.61 9.32
C ASN A 102 25.04 -19.72 9.93
N ASN A 103 25.91 -18.75 9.61
CA ASN A 103 27.27 -18.64 10.12
C ASN A 103 27.30 -17.65 11.29
N TRP A 104 27.69 -18.12 12.46
CA TRP A 104 27.63 -17.35 13.71
C TRP A 104 29.03 -17.10 14.26
N THR A 105 29.29 -15.85 14.61
CA THR A 105 30.53 -15.41 15.27
C THR A 105 30.23 -15.09 16.73
N THR A 106 31.00 -15.68 17.65
CA THR A 106 30.91 -15.36 19.08
C THR A 106 31.45 -13.95 19.33
N LEU A 107 30.58 -13.06 19.80
CA LEU A 107 30.90 -11.66 20.13
C LEU A 107 31.33 -11.52 21.58
N ALA A 108 30.71 -12.30 22.46
CA ALA A 108 31.02 -12.35 23.88
C ALA A 108 30.63 -13.70 24.47
N LYS A 109 31.30 -14.08 25.56
CA LYS A 109 31.04 -15.30 26.31
C LYS A 109 31.02 -14.99 27.80
N ARG A 110 30.04 -15.54 28.50
CA ARG A 110 29.93 -15.48 29.96
C ARG A 110 29.93 -16.87 30.55
N THR A 111 30.58 -17.05 31.70
CA THR A 111 30.80 -18.38 32.32
C THR A 111 30.48 -18.44 33.82
N ASP A 112 29.97 -17.36 34.41
CA ASP A 112 29.84 -17.17 35.86
C ASP A 112 28.40 -16.84 36.29
N GLY A 113 27.40 -17.21 35.47
CA GLY A 113 26.00 -16.91 35.75
C GLY A 113 25.45 -17.63 36.99
N VAL A 114 24.96 -16.85 37.95
CA VAL A 114 24.34 -17.35 39.18
C VAL A 114 22.82 -17.50 39.02
N PHE A 115 22.25 -18.56 39.57
CA PHE A 115 20.80 -18.82 39.54
C PHE A 115 19.99 -17.68 40.20
N GLY A 116 18.82 -17.35 39.64
CA GLY A 116 17.95 -16.26 40.10
C GLY A 116 17.75 -15.12 39.09
N ASN A 117 16.78 -14.24 39.35
CA ASN A 117 16.49 -13.11 38.45
C ASN A 117 17.71 -12.18 38.35
N ARG A 118 18.11 -11.83 37.13
CA ARG A 118 19.22 -10.88 36.91
C ARG A 118 19.17 -10.25 35.52
N THR A 119 19.77 -9.08 35.41
CA THR A 119 20.02 -8.43 34.12
C THR A 119 21.51 -8.49 33.81
N ASP A 120 21.82 -9.02 32.64
CA ASP A 120 23.18 -9.03 32.11
C ASP A 120 23.31 -7.94 31.04
N VAL A 121 24.33 -7.08 31.15
CA VAL A 121 24.68 -6.08 30.12
C VAL A 121 26.02 -6.49 29.52
N ILE A 122 26.04 -6.76 28.22
CA ILE A 122 27.19 -7.30 27.51
C ILE A 122 27.61 -6.30 26.44
N CYS A 123 28.80 -5.73 26.58
CA CYS A 123 29.40 -4.94 25.50
C CYS A 123 29.77 -5.86 24.35
N VAL A 124 29.34 -5.51 23.14
CA VAL A 124 29.66 -6.23 21.90
C VAL A 124 30.17 -5.24 20.86
N SER A 125 30.79 -5.76 19.82
CA SER A 125 31.27 -4.95 18.70
C SER A 125 31.19 -5.72 17.39
N GLY A 126 31.18 -4.98 16.28
CA GLY A 126 31.08 -5.52 14.92
C GLY A 126 29.73 -5.26 14.27
N THR A 127 29.64 -5.51 12.97
CA THR A 127 28.47 -5.20 12.16
C THR A 127 27.69 -6.46 11.83
N TYR A 128 26.49 -6.60 12.42
CA TYR A 128 25.67 -7.80 12.33
C TYR A 128 24.19 -7.48 12.17
N ARG A 129 23.47 -8.27 11.37
CA ARG A 129 22.00 -8.22 11.24
C ARG A 129 21.29 -9.10 12.25
N TYR A 130 21.85 -10.27 12.55
CA TYR A 130 21.25 -11.24 13.45
C TYR A 130 22.06 -11.29 14.73
N VAL A 131 21.36 -11.34 15.86
CA VAL A 131 21.97 -11.52 17.18
C VAL A 131 21.33 -12.72 17.86
N ARG A 132 22.12 -13.58 18.50
CA ARG A 132 21.65 -14.77 19.20
C ARG A 132 22.27 -14.88 20.58
N VAL A 133 21.45 -15.26 21.57
CA VAL A 133 21.90 -15.73 22.88
C VAL A 133 21.91 -17.25 22.86
N TYR A 134 23.11 -17.84 22.97
CA TYR A 134 23.34 -19.29 22.89
C TYR A 134 23.75 -19.84 24.26
N GLY A 135 22.77 -20.36 25.01
CA GLY A 135 22.96 -20.98 26.32
C GLY A 135 23.54 -22.37 26.19
N THR A 136 24.69 -22.61 26.85
CA THR A 136 25.40 -23.91 26.78
C THR A 136 25.42 -24.67 28.10
N LYS A 137 25.24 -23.97 29.22
CA LYS A 137 25.08 -24.58 30.55
C LYS A 137 24.12 -23.76 31.40
N ARG A 138 23.10 -24.39 31.97
CA ARG A 138 22.18 -23.76 32.95
C ARG A 138 22.89 -23.50 34.28
N SER A 139 22.44 -22.49 35.03
CA SER A 139 22.98 -22.17 36.36
C SER A 139 22.77 -23.30 37.36
N ALA A 140 23.74 -23.47 38.27
CA ALA A 140 23.66 -24.47 39.33
C ALA A 140 22.38 -24.27 40.16
N GLY A 141 21.51 -25.29 40.18
CA GLY A 141 20.19 -25.25 40.83
C GLY A 141 19.02 -24.99 39.88
N ASN A 142 19.24 -24.60 38.63
CA ASN A 142 18.20 -24.47 37.62
C ASN A 142 17.75 -25.86 37.12
N GLN A 143 16.54 -26.29 37.50
CA GLN A 143 15.93 -27.55 37.07
C GLN A 143 15.04 -27.41 35.82
N TRP A 144 14.89 -26.20 35.28
CA TRP A 144 14.02 -25.89 34.14
C TRP A 144 14.82 -25.79 32.83
N GLY A 145 14.46 -24.84 31.95
CA GLY A 145 15.20 -24.44 30.76
C GLY A 145 15.89 -23.09 30.95
N TYR A 146 16.14 -22.39 29.85
CA TYR A 146 16.53 -20.98 29.84
C TYR A 146 15.30 -20.10 29.64
N SER A 147 15.26 -18.95 30.30
CA SER A 147 14.12 -18.05 30.26
C SER A 147 14.54 -16.60 30.31
N ILE A 148 14.02 -15.79 29.38
CA ILE A 148 14.37 -14.39 29.19
C ILE A 148 13.09 -13.57 29.13
N TRP A 149 12.96 -12.60 30.04
CA TRP A 149 11.90 -11.59 30.04
C TRP A 149 12.08 -10.65 28.85
N GLU A 150 13.28 -10.09 28.68
CA GLU A 150 13.57 -9.15 27.58
C GLU A 150 15.00 -9.31 27.06
N LEU A 151 15.16 -9.28 25.74
CA LEU A 151 16.40 -9.28 24.98
C LEU A 151 16.47 -7.96 24.21
N LYS A 152 17.42 -7.12 24.57
CA LYS A 152 17.59 -5.78 23.99
C LYS A 152 18.93 -5.70 23.29
N VAL A 153 18.96 -5.13 22.09
CA VAL A 153 20.18 -5.00 21.29
C VAL A 153 20.36 -3.53 20.94
N TYR A 154 21.54 -2.99 21.18
CA TYR A 154 21.86 -1.58 20.94
C TYR A 154 23.00 -1.45 19.93
N GLY A 155 22.95 -0.41 19.09
CA GLY A 155 23.95 -0.18 18.06
C GLY A 155 23.61 1.01 17.16
N GLY A 156 24.58 1.42 16.33
CA GLY A 156 24.46 2.51 15.35
C GLY A 156 24.46 2.01 13.90
N THR A 157 24.01 2.85 12.97
CA THR A 157 24.07 2.56 11.53
C THR A 157 25.51 2.72 11.03
N GLY A 158 26.30 1.65 11.10
CA GLY A 158 27.57 1.53 10.36
C GLY A 158 27.30 1.24 8.88
N GLY A 159 28.03 1.93 8.00
CA GLY A 159 27.84 1.88 6.56
C GLY A 159 27.92 0.49 5.93
N SER A 160 27.15 0.33 4.85
CA SER A 160 27.18 -0.74 3.82
C SER A 160 27.36 -2.18 4.29
N ASN A 161 26.32 -3.01 4.10
CA ASN A 161 26.45 -4.47 4.08
C ASN A 161 27.57 -4.91 3.12
N PRO A 162 28.35 -5.95 3.44
CA PRO A 162 29.04 -6.71 2.41
C PRO A 162 27.98 -7.39 1.53
N PRO A 163 28.05 -7.25 0.20
CA PRO A 163 27.06 -7.80 -0.72
C PRO A 163 27.19 -9.32 -0.87
N ASP A 164 26.05 -10.00 -1.03
CA ASP A 164 25.98 -11.23 -1.81
C ASP A 164 26.19 -10.86 -3.30
N PRO A 165 27.05 -11.53 -4.07
CA PRO A 165 27.35 -11.13 -5.44
C PRO A 165 26.16 -11.46 -6.36
N GLY A 166 25.25 -10.50 -6.58
CA GLY A 166 24.30 -10.60 -7.69
C GLY A 166 23.04 -9.73 -7.64
N ASP A 167 22.44 -9.50 -6.46
CA ASP A 167 21.07 -8.98 -6.39
C ASP A 167 20.79 -7.85 -5.38
N ASN A 168 21.79 -7.28 -4.70
CA ASN A 168 21.56 -6.20 -3.71
C ASN A 168 22.15 -4.82 -4.08
N ASP A 169 22.37 -4.53 -5.37
CA ASP A 169 22.85 -3.24 -5.84
C ASP A 169 21.70 -2.26 -6.12
N PHE A 170 20.84 -2.01 -5.14
CA PHE A 170 19.78 -1.01 -5.24
C PHE A 170 19.62 -0.20 -3.97
N ILE A 171 19.15 1.05 -4.10
CA ILE A 171 18.87 1.94 -2.98
C ILE A 171 17.38 1.84 -2.62
N PRO A 172 16.99 1.61 -1.35
CA PRO A 172 15.58 1.56 -0.95
C PRO A 172 14.84 2.88 -1.23
N LEU A 173 13.64 2.82 -1.79
CA LEU A 173 12.89 4.01 -2.20
C LEU A 173 12.63 4.95 -1.01
N TYR A 174 12.29 4.37 0.15
CA TYR A 174 12.05 5.08 1.40
C TYR A 174 12.95 4.56 2.52
N SER A 175 13.40 5.45 3.41
CA SER A 175 14.30 5.10 4.51
C SER A 175 14.08 6.01 5.73
N SER A 176 14.86 5.81 6.79
CA SER A 176 14.81 6.65 7.99
C SER A 176 15.11 8.13 7.76
N THR A 177 15.64 8.51 6.59
CA THR A 177 15.86 9.92 6.22
C THR A 177 14.74 10.51 5.35
N THR A 178 13.74 9.71 4.98
CA THR A 178 12.59 10.20 4.21
C THR A 178 11.78 11.20 5.05
N PRO A 179 11.48 12.41 4.54
CA PRO A 179 10.57 13.32 5.21
C PRO A 179 9.18 12.70 5.34
N LEU A 180 8.65 12.69 6.56
CA LEU A 180 7.36 12.05 6.88
C LEU A 180 6.29 13.09 7.18
N GLU A 181 5.09 12.88 6.65
CA GLU A 181 3.90 13.59 7.09
C GLU A 181 3.55 13.27 8.55
N PRO A 182 2.82 14.14 9.26
CA PRO A 182 2.37 13.87 10.62
C PRO A 182 1.49 12.62 10.72
N GLU A 183 1.61 11.89 11.83
CA GLU A 183 0.77 10.72 12.13
C GLU A 183 -0.73 11.07 12.17
N THR A 184 -1.56 10.20 11.57
CA THR A 184 -3.02 10.32 11.59
C THR A 184 -3.63 9.86 12.92
N VAL A 185 -2.91 9.03 13.68
CA VAL A 185 -3.33 8.59 15.02
C VAL A 185 -2.22 8.91 16.02
N VAL A 186 -2.53 9.74 17.02
CA VAL A 186 -1.57 10.16 18.05
C VAL A 186 -2.09 9.77 19.42
N ASN A 187 -1.32 8.95 20.11
CA ASN A 187 -1.60 8.53 21.48
C ASN A 187 -0.94 9.52 22.46
N THR A 188 -1.73 10.30 23.17
CA THR A 188 -1.26 11.28 24.16
C THR A 188 -1.56 10.81 25.60
N PRO A 189 -1.01 11.44 26.64
CA PRO A 189 -1.35 11.11 28.02
C PRO A 189 -2.84 11.30 28.35
N VAL A 190 -3.56 12.16 27.63
CA VAL A 190 -4.94 12.58 27.96
C VAL A 190 -5.99 12.20 26.93
N ALA A 191 -5.59 11.82 25.72
CA ALA A 191 -6.50 11.39 24.66
C ALA A 191 -5.85 10.51 23.59
N LEU A 192 -6.66 9.70 22.92
CA LEU A 192 -6.35 9.14 21.60
C LEU A 192 -6.85 10.12 20.53
N ILE A 193 -5.95 10.69 19.73
CA ILE A 193 -6.31 11.64 18.68
C ILE A 193 -6.33 10.91 17.34
N THR A 194 -7.42 11.01 16.59
CA THR A 194 -7.56 10.47 15.23
C THR A 194 -7.87 11.59 14.24
N ARG A 195 -7.06 11.72 13.19
CA ARG A 195 -7.19 12.75 12.15
C ARG A 195 -7.41 12.11 10.80
N PHE A 196 -8.41 12.58 10.08
CA PHE A 196 -8.76 12.08 8.76
C PHE A 196 -9.44 13.17 7.93
N ALA A 197 -9.55 12.95 6.62
CA ALA A 197 -10.31 13.79 5.72
C ALA A 197 -11.59 13.10 5.27
N ASP A 198 -12.57 13.91 4.86
CA ASP A 198 -13.77 13.43 4.18
C ASP A 198 -14.12 14.35 3.00
N ARG A 199 -14.90 13.79 2.07
CA ARG A 199 -15.50 14.50 0.95
C ARG A 199 -17.01 14.49 1.08
N VAL A 200 -17.65 15.44 0.42
CA VAL A 200 -19.12 15.44 0.31
C VAL A 200 -19.66 14.24 -0.47
N ARG A 201 -20.86 13.80 -0.08
CA ARG A 201 -21.67 12.72 -0.68
C ARG A 201 -23.06 13.24 -1.08
N ASP A 202 -23.70 12.59 -2.05
CA ASP A 202 -25.02 13.01 -2.51
C ASP A 202 -26.15 12.53 -1.59
N ARG A 203 -26.01 11.29 -1.10
CA ARG A 203 -26.99 10.57 -0.27
C ARG A 203 -26.33 9.89 0.92
N HIS A 204 -27.11 9.19 1.72
CA HIS A 204 -26.62 8.36 2.83
C HIS A 204 -26.11 7.01 2.35
N ALA A 205 -25.25 6.36 3.14
CA ALA A 205 -24.53 5.15 2.73
C ALA A 205 -25.43 3.96 2.34
N ARG A 206 -26.61 3.87 2.95
CA ARG A 206 -27.57 2.75 2.83
C ARG A 206 -28.82 3.12 2.02
N GLU A 207 -28.84 4.29 1.38
CA GLU A 207 -29.90 4.71 0.45
C GLU A 207 -29.59 4.16 -0.96
N ASP A 208 -29.60 2.84 -1.09
CA ASP A 208 -29.18 2.11 -2.29
C ASP A 208 -30.14 2.28 -3.47
N GLU A 209 -31.41 2.58 -3.20
CA GLU A 209 -32.45 2.81 -4.21
C GLU A 209 -32.17 4.04 -5.08
N PHE A 210 -31.30 4.94 -4.64
CA PHE A 210 -30.93 6.16 -5.38
C PHE A 210 -29.63 6.03 -6.16
N HIS A 211 -28.80 5.02 -5.90
CA HIS A 211 -27.49 4.82 -6.55
C HIS A 211 -26.62 6.09 -6.55
N ALA A 212 -26.58 6.79 -5.41
CA ALA A 212 -26.07 8.16 -5.33
C ALA A 212 -25.08 8.38 -4.17
N TYR A 213 -24.33 7.38 -3.75
CA TYR A 213 -23.40 7.52 -2.62
C TYR A 213 -21.92 7.56 -3.05
N GLU A 214 -21.51 6.66 -3.91
CA GLU A 214 -20.11 6.45 -4.28
C GLU A 214 -19.64 7.35 -5.42
N HIS A 215 -20.55 7.88 -6.23
CA HIS A 215 -20.19 8.83 -7.27
C HIS A 215 -19.62 10.15 -6.73
N TYR A 216 -19.11 10.96 -7.65
CA TYR A 216 -18.58 12.30 -7.40
C TYR A 216 -19.51 13.35 -7.99
N LEU A 217 -19.86 14.33 -7.18
CA LEU A 217 -20.72 15.45 -7.60
C LEU A 217 -19.93 16.46 -8.43
N PRO A 218 -20.57 17.21 -9.33
CA PRO A 218 -19.90 18.31 -10.01
C PRO A 218 -19.22 19.26 -9.02
N PHE A 219 -18.03 19.75 -9.38
CA PHE A 219 -17.20 20.64 -8.56
C PHE A 219 -16.69 20.04 -7.25
N TYR A 220 -16.62 18.71 -7.11
CA TYR A 220 -16.18 18.03 -5.88
C TYR A 220 -14.81 18.47 -5.33
N TRP A 221 -13.95 19.08 -6.15
CA TRP A 221 -12.66 19.63 -5.74
C TRP A 221 -12.74 21.08 -5.23
N GLU A 222 -13.87 21.78 -5.43
CA GLU A 222 -14.05 23.16 -4.98
C GLU A 222 -14.80 23.14 -3.65
N TYR A 223 -14.09 23.42 -2.56
CA TYR A 223 -14.68 23.70 -1.24
C TYR A 223 -15.43 22.53 -0.57
N ARG A 224 -15.24 21.30 -1.06
CA ARG A 224 -16.07 20.13 -0.76
C ARG A 224 -15.32 18.99 -0.07
N THR A 225 -14.22 19.34 0.56
CA THR A 225 -13.46 18.47 1.47
C THR A 225 -13.44 19.10 2.84
N ILE A 226 -13.40 18.25 3.86
CA ILE A 226 -13.29 18.63 5.26
C ILE A 226 -12.14 17.86 5.91
N GLN A 227 -11.54 18.48 6.90
CA GLN A 227 -10.56 17.89 7.80
C GLN A 227 -11.26 17.59 9.13
N VAL A 228 -11.06 16.42 9.68
CA VAL A 228 -11.70 15.98 10.92
C VAL A 228 -10.64 15.54 11.91
N GLU A 229 -10.79 15.95 13.16
CA GLU A 229 -10.01 15.48 14.29
C GLU A 229 -10.95 15.01 15.41
N ILE A 230 -10.79 13.77 15.84
CA ILE A 230 -11.49 13.18 16.98
C ILE A 230 -10.48 13.10 18.13
N VAL A 231 -10.78 13.78 19.22
CA VAL A 231 -10.02 13.75 20.48
C VAL A 231 -10.79 12.89 21.46
N ASP A 232 -10.40 11.63 21.59
CA ASP A 232 -11.04 10.65 22.46
C ASP A 232 -10.34 10.62 23.82
N GLU A 233 -10.87 11.38 24.78
CA GLU A 233 -10.38 11.40 26.17
C GLU A 233 -10.82 10.12 26.92
N VAL A 234 -11.89 9.45 26.48
CA VAL A 234 -12.42 8.20 27.08
C VAL A 234 -11.37 7.10 27.01
N ALA A 235 -10.62 7.05 25.91
CA ALA A 235 -9.46 6.18 25.73
C ALA A 235 -8.42 6.28 26.87
N LYS A 236 -8.41 7.41 27.60
CA LYS A 236 -7.46 7.73 28.69
C LYS A 236 -8.15 8.00 30.03
N GLY A 237 -9.36 7.47 30.21
CA GLY A 237 -10.12 7.59 31.47
C GLY A 237 -10.87 8.92 31.63
N GLY A 238 -10.88 9.76 30.61
CA GLY A 238 -11.83 10.86 30.49
C GLY A 238 -13.26 10.37 30.23
N ASN A 239 -14.19 11.29 29.97
CA ASN A 239 -15.62 10.98 29.85
C ASN A 239 -16.28 11.56 28.60
N ARG A 240 -15.48 12.04 27.63
CA ARG A 240 -15.99 12.69 26.43
C ARG A 240 -15.08 12.48 25.24
N ILE A 241 -15.66 12.65 24.07
CA ILE A 241 -15.00 12.71 22.77
C ILE A 241 -15.30 14.07 22.17
N VAL A 242 -14.26 14.82 21.81
CA VAL A 242 -14.40 16.10 21.10
C VAL A 242 -14.16 15.86 19.61
N VAL A 243 -15.05 16.38 18.78
CA VAL A 243 -14.92 16.27 17.31
C VAL A 243 -14.74 17.67 16.75
N ASN A 244 -13.55 17.92 16.18
CA ASN A 244 -13.20 19.15 15.50
C ASN A 244 -13.31 18.94 13.99
N VAL A 245 -13.91 19.90 13.28
CA VAL A 245 -14.05 19.87 11.83
C VAL A 245 -13.56 21.20 11.25
N LYS A 246 -12.67 21.13 10.26
CA LYS A 246 -12.24 22.28 9.47
C LYS A 246 -12.70 22.11 8.03
N SER A 247 -13.44 23.09 7.52
CA SER A 247 -13.92 23.11 6.14
C SER A 247 -13.10 24.09 5.28
N LEU A 248 -13.16 23.89 3.96
CA LEU A 248 -12.60 24.84 2.99
C LEU A 248 -13.51 26.04 2.70
N TRP A 249 -14.75 26.01 3.20
CA TRP A 249 -15.75 27.06 2.98
C TRP A 249 -16.73 27.16 4.15
N PRO A 250 -17.29 28.34 4.42
CA PRO A 250 -18.27 28.52 5.49
C PRO A 250 -19.48 27.58 5.36
N LEU A 251 -19.89 26.96 6.46
CA LEU A 251 -21.05 26.07 6.54
C LEU A 251 -22.23 26.74 7.24
N SER A 252 -23.45 26.59 6.71
CA SER A 252 -24.68 27.21 7.20
C SER A 252 -25.30 26.46 8.37
N THR A 253 -25.53 25.16 8.21
CA THR A 253 -26.15 24.25 9.20
C THR A 253 -25.37 22.92 9.29
N PRO A 254 -24.07 22.94 9.61
CA PRO A 254 -23.29 21.70 9.65
C PRO A 254 -23.76 20.79 10.77
N ASP A 255 -24.09 19.55 10.42
CA ASP A 255 -24.59 18.54 11.36
C ASP A 255 -23.56 17.43 11.55
N PHE A 256 -23.46 16.96 12.79
CA PHE A 256 -22.74 15.77 13.19
C PHE A 256 -23.75 14.75 13.71
N ARG A 257 -23.74 13.54 13.14
CA ARG A 257 -24.62 12.44 13.53
C ARG A 257 -23.78 11.30 14.11
N ALA A 258 -24.30 10.65 15.14
CA ALA A 258 -23.65 9.51 15.77
C ALA A 258 -24.64 8.45 16.25
N PHE A 259 -24.17 7.20 16.29
CA PHE A 259 -24.91 6.00 16.70
C PHE A 259 -26.10 5.72 15.78
N TYR A 260 -25.86 4.93 14.73
CA TYR A 260 -26.87 4.54 13.77
C TYR A 260 -28.08 3.84 14.43
N ARG A 261 -29.28 4.10 13.91
CA ARG A 261 -30.55 3.61 14.43
C ARG A 261 -31.42 2.90 13.39
N GLY A 262 -31.57 3.47 12.20
CA GLY A 262 -32.29 2.81 11.11
C GLY A 262 -33.76 2.45 11.39
N ILE A 263 -34.50 3.21 12.23
CA ILE A 263 -35.86 2.80 12.63
C ILE A 263 -36.93 3.17 11.60
N ASN A 264 -36.93 4.43 11.17
CA ASN A 264 -37.91 4.96 10.22
C ASN A 264 -37.31 5.12 8.82
N THR A 265 -36.01 5.45 8.75
CA THR A 265 -35.26 5.59 7.51
C THR A 265 -33.87 4.98 7.67
N VAL A 266 -33.25 4.62 6.55
CA VAL A 266 -31.86 4.13 6.50
C VAL A 266 -30.81 5.20 6.83
N ALA A 267 -31.24 6.41 7.20
CA ALA A 267 -30.41 7.58 7.51
C ALA A 267 -30.59 8.09 8.96
N GLU A 268 -31.30 7.34 9.81
CA GLU A 268 -31.63 7.76 11.16
C GLU A 268 -30.54 7.41 12.17
N TYR A 269 -30.20 8.37 13.04
CA TYR A 269 -29.20 8.25 14.12
C TYR A 269 -29.81 8.63 15.48
N PHE A 270 -29.32 8.04 16.56
CA PHE A 270 -29.75 8.39 17.93
C PHE A 270 -29.24 9.76 18.38
N HIS A 271 -28.08 10.19 17.89
CA HIS A 271 -27.47 11.48 18.24
C HIS A 271 -27.35 12.36 17.00
N ASN A 272 -27.93 13.56 17.06
CA ASN A 272 -27.88 14.57 16.01
C ASN A 272 -27.53 15.91 16.65
N ALA A 273 -26.31 16.41 16.41
CA ALA A 273 -25.81 17.65 16.99
C ALA A 273 -25.42 18.64 15.89
N ARG A 274 -25.73 19.91 16.09
CA ARG A 274 -25.19 20.99 15.25
C ARG A 274 -23.74 21.28 15.65
N LEU A 275 -22.87 21.32 14.66
CA LEU A 275 -21.48 21.71 14.84
C LEU A 275 -21.40 23.22 15.14
N THR A 276 -20.71 23.58 16.23
CA THR A 276 -20.59 24.98 16.69
C THR A 276 -19.34 25.62 16.10
N PRO A 277 -19.42 26.78 15.42
CA PRO A 277 -18.25 27.46 14.89
C PRO A 277 -17.33 27.94 16.02
N THR A 278 -16.03 27.72 15.90
CA THR A 278 -15.02 28.18 16.86
C THR A 278 -14.27 29.42 16.37
N THR A 279 -14.44 29.77 15.09
CA THR A 279 -13.83 30.94 14.45
C THR A 279 -14.88 31.80 13.75
N SER A 280 -14.62 33.10 13.65
CA SER A 280 -15.56 34.07 13.04
C SER A 280 -15.72 33.90 11.53
N ASP A 281 -14.70 33.38 10.85
CA ASP A 281 -14.74 33.01 9.43
C ASP A 281 -15.62 31.78 9.14
N ARG A 282 -16.08 31.08 10.18
CA ARG A 282 -16.87 29.85 10.09
C ARG A 282 -16.16 28.76 9.27
N LEU A 283 -14.85 28.61 9.42
CA LEU A 283 -14.09 27.51 8.82
C LEU A 283 -13.75 26.41 9.81
N ASN A 284 -13.86 26.66 11.12
CA ASN A 284 -13.56 25.69 12.16
C ASN A 284 -14.79 25.49 13.04
N TYR A 285 -15.05 24.23 13.37
CA TYR A 285 -16.24 23.79 14.09
C TYR A 285 -15.92 22.71 15.12
N THR A 286 -16.76 22.61 16.14
CA THR A 286 -16.63 21.58 17.19
C THR A 286 -17.98 21.04 17.63
N THR A 287 -17.98 19.79 18.09
CA THR A 287 -19.03 19.21 18.95
C THR A 287 -18.41 18.27 19.98
N THR A 288 -19.19 17.80 20.94
CA THR A 288 -18.75 16.85 21.97
C THR A 288 -19.77 15.75 22.15
N VAL A 289 -19.28 14.51 22.27
CA VAL A 289 -20.08 13.32 22.57
C VAL A 289 -19.61 12.76 23.91
N ASN A 290 -20.50 12.70 24.89
CA ASN A 290 -20.25 12.13 26.22
C ASN A 290 -21.28 11.07 26.63
N PHE A 291 -22.31 10.86 25.80
CA PHE A 291 -23.43 9.95 26.09
C PHE A 291 -23.76 9.11 24.87
N ASN A 292 -23.82 7.80 25.06
CA ASN A 292 -24.25 6.84 24.05
C ASN A 292 -25.77 6.71 24.14
N ALA A 293 -26.47 7.50 23.32
CA ALA A 293 -27.92 7.58 23.31
C ALA A 293 -28.61 6.26 22.88
N LYS A 294 -27.92 5.40 22.12
CA LYS A 294 -28.40 4.07 21.76
C LYS A 294 -28.50 3.14 22.97
N GLU A 295 -27.55 3.28 23.90
CA GLU A 295 -27.39 2.42 25.06
C GLU A 295 -27.97 3.02 26.34
N GLY A 296 -28.40 4.29 26.32
CA GLY A 296 -28.95 4.98 27.48
C GLY A 296 -27.95 5.22 28.61
N ARG A 297 -26.65 5.35 28.29
CA ARG A 297 -25.57 5.50 29.28
C ARG A 297 -24.43 6.39 28.77
N ASN A 298 -23.53 6.79 29.68
CA ASN A 298 -22.29 7.49 29.30
C ASN A 298 -21.45 6.66 28.33
N ILE A 299 -20.69 7.37 27.49
CA ILE A 299 -19.77 6.77 26.53
C ILE A 299 -18.63 6.04 27.27
N ARG A 300 -18.18 4.90 26.73
CA ARG A 300 -17.07 4.12 27.27
C ARG A 300 -16.24 3.47 26.15
N ASN A 301 -15.04 3.01 26.49
CA ASN A 301 -14.21 2.22 25.57
C ASN A 301 -14.98 1.02 25.00
N GLY A 302 -14.80 0.78 23.70
CA GLY A 302 -15.47 -0.28 22.95
C GLY A 302 -16.86 0.07 22.42
N ASP A 303 -17.42 1.24 22.74
CA ASP A 303 -18.67 1.68 22.13
C ASP A 303 -18.50 1.86 20.61
N ARG A 304 -19.46 1.34 19.84
CA ARG A 304 -19.53 1.50 18.38
C ARG A 304 -20.23 2.80 18.06
N MET A 305 -19.51 3.74 17.47
CA MET A 305 -20.02 5.05 17.08
C MET A 305 -19.91 5.20 15.56
N GLU A 306 -20.94 4.77 14.83
CA GLU A 306 -21.09 5.18 13.43
C GLU A 306 -21.30 6.70 13.41
N ILE A 307 -20.48 7.42 12.64
CA ILE A 307 -20.51 8.87 12.50
C ILE A 307 -20.74 9.27 11.05
N GLU A 308 -21.48 10.35 10.87
CA GLU A 308 -21.64 11.02 9.58
C GLU A 308 -21.60 12.54 9.81
N ILE A 309 -20.84 13.25 8.98
CA ILE A 309 -20.74 14.70 9.03
C ILE A 309 -21.42 15.24 7.77
N SER A 310 -22.43 16.09 7.92
CA SER A 310 -23.13 16.72 6.79
C SER A 310 -22.68 18.18 6.66
N PRO A 311 -21.71 18.50 5.76
CA PRO A 311 -21.26 19.87 5.55
C PRO A 311 -22.22 20.61 4.61
N PHE A 312 -23.16 21.36 5.18
CA PHE A 312 -24.03 22.25 4.41
C PHE A 312 -23.31 23.55 4.09
N LEU A 313 -22.82 23.72 2.86
CA LEU A 313 -22.09 24.90 2.42
C LEU A 313 -22.99 26.14 2.39
N SER A 314 -22.48 27.27 2.88
CA SER A 314 -23.17 28.56 2.91
C SER A 314 -22.91 29.35 1.63
N ASN A 315 -23.91 29.44 0.75
CA ASN A 315 -23.84 30.19 -0.52
C ASN A 315 -22.58 29.89 -1.35
N PRO A 316 -22.31 28.61 -1.70
CA PRO A 316 -21.13 28.27 -2.47
C PRO A 316 -21.20 28.92 -3.87
N PRO A 317 -20.05 29.26 -4.49
CA PRO A 317 -20.04 29.91 -5.80
C PRO A 317 -20.77 29.10 -6.90
N ARG A 318 -20.64 27.77 -6.84
CA ARG A 318 -21.26 26.81 -7.76
C ARG A 318 -21.56 25.50 -7.05
N GLY A 319 -22.40 24.68 -7.67
CA GLY A 319 -22.95 23.44 -7.09
C GLY A 319 -24.02 23.73 -6.04
N ARG A 320 -24.47 22.70 -5.34
CA ARG A 320 -25.53 22.82 -4.33
C ARG A 320 -24.99 23.18 -2.95
N THR A 321 -25.88 23.46 -2.01
CA THR A 321 -25.57 23.79 -0.61
C THR A 321 -25.59 22.56 0.29
N ASN A 322 -26.51 21.63 0.09
CA ASN A 322 -26.70 20.46 0.94
C ASN A 322 -25.85 19.26 0.53
N TYR A 323 -25.09 18.73 1.48
CA TYR A 323 -24.27 17.54 1.29
C TYR A 323 -24.25 16.68 2.54
N TYR A 324 -24.19 15.37 2.31
CA TYR A 324 -23.92 14.38 3.35
C TYR A 324 -22.44 14.02 3.36
N GLY A 325 -22.02 13.25 4.36
CA GLY A 325 -20.64 12.79 4.49
C GLY A 325 -20.52 11.30 4.31
N THR A 326 -19.28 10.82 4.38
CA THR A 326 -19.02 9.39 4.47
C THR A 326 -19.49 8.87 5.84
N ALA A 327 -20.05 7.66 5.87
CA ALA A 327 -20.37 6.95 7.10
C ALA A 327 -19.11 6.22 7.57
N PHE A 328 -18.58 6.64 8.72
CA PHE A 328 -17.41 6.02 9.34
C PHE A 328 -17.84 5.27 10.59
N LEU A 329 -17.19 4.14 10.89
CA LEU A 329 -17.33 3.49 12.19
C LEU A 329 -16.13 3.84 13.06
N TYR A 330 -16.37 4.58 14.14
CA TYR A 330 -15.37 4.85 15.17
C TYR A 330 -15.62 3.93 16.37
N ILE A 331 -14.59 3.19 16.79
CA ILE A 331 -14.62 2.42 18.04
C ILE A 331 -13.93 3.24 19.11
N VAL A 332 -14.67 3.59 20.16
CA VAL A 332 -14.16 4.39 21.29
C VAL A 332 -12.97 3.69 21.93
N GLY A 333 -11.84 4.38 22.04
CA GLY A 333 -10.57 3.84 22.52
C GLY A 333 -9.70 3.16 21.47
N GLN A 334 -10.17 3.03 20.23
CA GLN A 334 -9.46 2.30 19.16
C GLN A 334 -9.28 3.11 17.86
N GLY A 335 -10.27 3.93 17.46
CA GLY A 335 -10.22 4.73 16.23
C GLY A 335 -11.17 4.26 15.13
N ILE A 336 -10.94 4.72 13.90
CA ILE A 336 -11.76 4.36 12.73
C ILE A 336 -11.45 2.93 12.28
N VAL A 337 -12.51 2.18 11.96
CA VAL A 337 -12.42 0.82 11.41
C VAL A 337 -13.36 0.66 10.21
N PRO A 338 -13.03 -0.20 9.23
CA PRO A 338 -13.96 -0.59 8.18
C PRO A 338 -15.13 -1.37 8.78
N TRP A 339 -16.31 -1.19 8.20
CA TRP A 339 -17.55 -1.72 8.75
C TRP A 339 -18.42 -2.43 7.72
N GLU A 340 -19.29 -3.30 8.22
CA GLU A 340 -20.40 -3.92 7.50
C GLU A 340 -21.68 -3.77 8.34
N ALA A 341 -22.81 -3.53 7.67
CA ALA A 341 -24.13 -3.55 8.26
C ALA A 341 -24.54 -4.99 8.63
N ARG A 342 -25.19 -5.15 9.79
CA ARG A 342 -25.82 -6.41 10.23
C ARG A 342 -27.26 -6.20 10.67
N GLY A 343 -28.06 -7.23 10.53
CA GLY A 343 -29.51 -7.19 10.79
C GLY A 343 -30.32 -7.01 9.51
N VAL A 344 -31.63 -6.83 9.68
CA VAL A 344 -32.60 -6.74 8.59
C VAL A 344 -33.39 -5.44 8.75
N PHE A 345 -33.35 -4.58 7.72
CA PHE A 345 -34.13 -3.34 7.73
C PHE A 345 -35.62 -3.62 7.90
N GLY A 346 -36.30 -2.76 8.68
CA GLY A 346 -37.73 -2.92 9.00
C GLY A 346 -38.05 -4.02 10.02
N ASN A 347 -37.11 -4.91 10.38
CA ASN A 347 -37.32 -5.93 11.39
C ASN A 347 -36.85 -5.46 12.79
N PRO A 348 -37.78 -5.10 13.72
CA PRO A 348 -37.44 -4.65 15.07
C PRO A 348 -36.63 -5.65 15.90
N ASN A 349 -36.69 -6.94 15.57
CA ASN A 349 -36.06 -7.99 16.35
C ASN A 349 -34.59 -8.25 15.96
N THR A 350 -34.09 -7.52 14.95
CA THR A 350 -32.70 -7.59 14.52
C THR A 350 -32.02 -6.25 14.75
N GLU A 351 -30.73 -6.21 14.50
CA GLU A 351 -29.90 -5.01 14.68
C GLU A 351 -30.14 -3.93 13.61
N ARG A 352 -31.18 -4.07 12.75
CA ARG A 352 -31.64 -3.09 11.74
C ARG A 352 -30.50 -2.40 10.97
N GLU A 353 -29.59 -3.17 10.39
CA GLU A 353 -28.45 -2.69 9.59
C GLU A 353 -27.39 -1.88 10.36
N ASP A 354 -27.31 -2.07 11.68
CA ASP A 354 -26.26 -1.50 12.53
C ASP A 354 -24.86 -1.84 12.02
N SER A 355 -23.94 -0.90 12.19
CA SER A 355 -22.55 -1.06 11.80
C SER A 355 -21.76 -1.93 12.76
N TYR A 356 -21.11 -2.94 12.20
CA TYR A 356 -20.16 -3.80 12.87
C TYR A 356 -18.78 -3.69 12.23
N PRO A 357 -17.69 -3.76 13.02
CA PRO A 357 -16.36 -3.84 12.45
C PRO A 357 -16.23 -5.11 11.61
N ILE A 358 -15.67 -4.96 10.40
CA ILE A 358 -15.27 -6.11 9.58
C ILE A 358 -14.16 -6.88 10.31
N PRO A 359 -14.10 -8.22 10.24
CA PRO A 359 -12.97 -8.99 10.77
C PRO A 359 -11.61 -8.48 10.25
N VAL A 360 -10.61 -8.41 11.13
CA VAL A 360 -9.31 -7.80 10.81
C VAL A 360 -8.59 -8.53 9.66
N ASP A 361 -8.77 -9.84 9.53
CA ASP A 361 -8.20 -10.65 8.44
C ASP A 361 -8.84 -10.38 7.06
N ALA A 362 -9.98 -9.67 7.03
CA ALA A 362 -10.62 -9.18 5.82
C ALA A 362 -10.23 -7.73 5.47
N TRP A 363 -9.34 -7.09 6.25
CA TRP A 363 -8.85 -5.74 5.99
C TRP A 363 -7.74 -5.78 4.93
N LEU A 364 -8.10 -5.92 3.66
CA LEU A 364 -7.12 -6.09 2.58
C LEU A 364 -6.09 -4.95 2.47
N GLY A 365 -6.47 -3.72 2.84
CA GLY A 365 -5.57 -2.55 2.94
C GLY A 365 -5.16 -2.20 4.37
N GLY A 366 -5.32 -3.09 5.35
CA GLY A 366 -5.13 -2.74 6.76
C GLY A 366 -6.11 -1.64 7.19
N LYS A 367 -5.63 -0.62 7.93
CA LYS A 367 -6.49 0.49 8.37
C LYS A 367 -6.96 1.40 7.22
N THR A 368 -6.36 1.28 6.03
CA THR A 368 -6.82 2.00 4.83
C THR A 368 -7.94 1.26 4.08
N THR A 369 -8.41 0.15 4.64
CA THR A 369 -9.51 -0.63 4.04
C THR A 369 -10.80 0.19 4.03
N ILE A 370 -11.43 0.28 2.87
CA ILE A 370 -12.75 0.87 2.71
C ILE A 370 -13.81 -0.16 3.12
N HIS A 371 -14.81 0.31 3.86
CA HIS A 371 -15.96 -0.48 4.33
C HIS A 371 -16.75 -1.15 3.19
N HIS A 372 -17.60 -2.11 3.58
CA HIS A 372 -18.48 -2.80 2.64
C HIS A 372 -19.41 -1.81 1.93
N GLN A 373 -19.67 -2.01 0.64
CA GLN A 373 -20.47 -1.08 -0.15
C GLN A 373 -21.95 -1.49 -0.18
N TYR A 374 -22.84 -0.52 0.08
CA TYR A 374 -24.28 -0.74 0.09
C TYR A 374 -25.02 -0.02 -1.04
N SER A 375 -24.42 0.99 -1.68
CA SER A 375 -25.12 1.89 -2.62
C SER A 375 -25.41 1.34 -4.03
N ALA A 376 -25.16 0.06 -4.30
CA ALA A 376 -25.24 -0.56 -5.63
C ALA A 376 -24.60 0.21 -6.82
N GLU A 377 -23.47 0.93 -6.61
CA GLU A 377 -22.68 1.64 -7.63
C GLU A 377 -21.33 0.94 -7.92
N PRO A 378 -21.32 -0.23 -8.58
CA PRO A 378 -20.11 -1.03 -8.76
C PRO A 378 -19.01 -0.31 -9.56
N THR A 379 -19.38 0.57 -10.49
CA THR A 379 -18.45 1.35 -11.32
C THR A 379 -17.70 2.46 -10.57
N SER A 380 -18.06 2.71 -9.30
CA SER A 380 -17.43 3.74 -8.46
C SER A 380 -16.55 3.17 -7.36
N LEU A 381 -16.49 1.83 -7.22
CA LEU A 381 -15.82 1.18 -6.11
C LEU A 381 -14.33 1.50 -6.00
N PHE A 382 -13.64 1.64 -7.14
CA PHE A 382 -12.20 1.88 -7.23
C PHE A 382 -11.80 3.35 -7.31
N LYS A 383 -12.74 4.28 -7.09
CA LYS A 383 -12.52 5.73 -7.19
C LYS A 383 -12.45 6.43 -5.83
N GLN A 384 -12.43 5.67 -4.75
CA GLN A 384 -12.60 6.21 -3.39
C GLN A 384 -11.26 6.37 -2.68
N MET A 385 -11.15 7.44 -1.90
CA MET A 385 -10.10 7.60 -0.90
C MET A 385 -10.29 6.60 0.25
N ALA A 386 -9.21 6.21 0.91
CA ALA A 386 -9.28 5.39 2.12
C ALA A 386 -10.02 6.10 3.26
N THR A 387 -10.67 5.34 4.15
CA THR A 387 -11.44 5.90 5.29
C THR A 387 -10.55 6.54 6.36
N ASN A 388 -9.26 6.24 6.37
CA ASN A 388 -8.25 6.84 7.25
C ASN A 388 -7.34 7.84 6.51
N THR A 389 -7.72 8.29 5.30
CA THR A 389 -6.93 9.28 4.54
C THR A 389 -6.63 10.47 5.42
N SER A 390 -5.36 10.90 5.45
CA SER A 390 -4.92 11.97 6.34
C SER A 390 -5.74 13.24 6.13
N ASN A 391 -5.94 14.00 7.22
CA ASN A 391 -6.71 15.24 7.19
C ASN A 391 -6.09 16.31 6.26
N ILE A 392 -4.81 16.19 5.92
CA ILE A 392 -4.14 17.07 4.95
C ILE A 392 -4.22 16.57 3.50
N ASN A 393 -4.53 15.28 3.28
CA ASN A 393 -4.45 14.63 1.97
C ASN A 393 -5.79 14.53 1.23
N GLY A 394 -6.92 14.77 1.90
CA GLY A 394 -8.23 14.74 1.24
C GLY A 394 -8.40 15.74 0.09
N GLN A 395 -7.88 16.97 0.24
CA GLN A 395 -7.94 17.97 -0.83
C GLN A 395 -6.96 17.66 -1.98
N PRO A 396 -5.68 17.32 -1.72
CA PRO A 396 -4.78 16.79 -2.75
C PRO A 396 -5.39 15.63 -3.55
N PHE A 397 -6.02 14.67 -2.88
CA PHE A 397 -6.66 13.52 -3.51
C PHE A 397 -7.72 13.92 -4.55
N VAL A 398 -8.66 14.83 -4.20
CA VAL A 398 -9.71 15.26 -5.14
C VAL A 398 -9.18 16.14 -6.26
N LEU A 399 -8.11 16.91 -6.02
CA LEU A 399 -7.43 17.66 -7.08
C LEU A 399 -6.73 16.71 -8.07
N GLY A 400 -6.06 15.68 -7.57
CA GLY A 400 -5.47 14.62 -8.37
C GLY A 400 -6.49 13.84 -9.19
N ARG A 401 -7.65 13.52 -8.59
CA ARG A 401 -8.77 12.92 -9.31
C ARG A 401 -9.21 13.80 -10.48
N ARG A 402 -9.29 15.12 -10.29
CA ARG A 402 -9.64 16.07 -11.36
C ARG A 402 -8.66 15.98 -12.53
N VAL A 403 -7.35 15.92 -12.26
CA VAL A 403 -6.31 15.69 -13.29
C VAL A 403 -6.55 14.35 -13.99
N HIS A 404 -6.74 13.26 -13.24
CA HIS A 404 -6.95 11.92 -13.78
C HIS A 404 -8.17 11.80 -14.71
N HIS A 405 -9.25 12.51 -14.39
CA HIS A 405 -10.51 12.52 -15.13
C HIS A 405 -10.57 13.58 -16.26
N THR A 406 -9.49 14.31 -16.50
CA THR A 406 -9.43 15.33 -17.54
C THR A 406 -8.95 14.73 -18.87
N ASN A 407 -9.69 15.02 -19.95
CA ASN A 407 -9.21 14.86 -21.31
C ASN A 407 -8.17 15.94 -21.61
N MET A 408 -6.90 15.57 -21.74
CA MET A 408 -5.80 16.52 -21.92
C MET A 408 -5.73 17.13 -23.32
N GLN A 409 -6.57 16.69 -24.26
CA GLN A 409 -6.72 17.35 -25.55
C GLN A 409 -7.67 18.54 -25.43
N THR A 410 -8.83 18.35 -24.80
CA THR A 410 -9.91 19.37 -24.76
C THR A 410 -10.05 20.09 -23.43
N GLY A 411 -9.42 19.59 -22.37
CA GLY A 411 -9.65 20.00 -20.98
C GLY A 411 -10.98 19.51 -20.41
N ALA A 412 -11.81 18.78 -21.15
CA ALA A 412 -13.11 18.33 -20.68
C ALA A 412 -12.96 17.27 -19.56
N HIS A 413 -13.76 17.40 -18.51
CA HIS A 413 -13.86 16.37 -17.46
C HIS A 413 -14.74 15.21 -17.95
N SER A 414 -14.44 13.98 -17.55
CA SER A 414 -15.17 12.79 -17.98
C SER A 414 -16.60 12.66 -17.42
N GLU A 415 -16.99 13.54 -16.51
CA GLU A 415 -18.27 13.50 -15.79
C GLU A 415 -19.01 14.80 -16.07
N ALA A 416 -20.30 14.70 -16.41
CA ALA A 416 -21.12 15.83 -16.82
C ALA A 416 -21.24 16.90 -15.71
N GLY A 417 -21.51 18.15 -16.12
CA GLY A 417 -21.69 19.29 -15.22
C GLY A 417 -20.39 19.92 -14.69
N ASN A 418 -19.24 19.32 -14.98
CA ASN A 418 -17.94 19.85 -14.61
C ASN A 418 -17.36 20.79 -15.69
N PRO A 419 -16.70 21.89 -15.30
CA PRO A 419 -16.12 22.84 -16.24
C PRO A 419 -14.87 22.28 -16.92
N VAL A 420 -14.56 22.83 -18.09
CA VAL A 420 -13.29 22.57 -18.78
C VAL A 420 -12.13 23.03 -17.90
N PHE A 421 -11.12 22.17 -17.75
CA PHE A 421 -9.87 22.48 -17.10
C PHE A 421 -8.88 23.04 -18.13
N THR A 422 -8.95 24.36 -18.34
CA THR A 422 -8.21 25.07 -19.38
C THR A 422 -6.69 24.87 -19.33
N GLU A 423 -6.12 24.76 -18.14
CA GLU A 423 -4.69 24.57 -17.90
C GLU A 423 -4.19 23.20 -18.37
N LEU A 424 -5.08 22.20 -18.45
CA LEU A 424 -4.80 20.86 -18.93
C LEU A 424 -5.27 20.62 -20.38
N ALA A 425 -5.91 21.60 -21.02
CA ALA A 425 -6.26 21.50 -22.44
C ALA A 425 -5.01 21.62 -23.32
N ASN A 426 -5.05 20.99 -24.50
CA ASN A 426 -3.97 21.00 -25.50
C ASN A 426 -2.61 20.50 -24.96
N LYS A 427 -2.62 19.55 -24.03
CA LYS A 427 -1.41 18.94 -23.44
C LYS A 427 -1.02 17.60 -24.06
N ILE A 428 -1.93 16.94 -24.77
CA ILE A 428 -1.63 15.69 -25.49
C ILE A 428 -0.50 15.88 -26.50
N GLY A 429 0.41 14.91 -26.54
CA GLY A 429 1.56 14.93 -27.44
C GLY A 429 1.17 14.73 -28.91
N THR A 430 2.16 14.75 -29.79
CA THR A 430 1.91 14.55 -31.22
C THR A 430 1.35 13.17 -31.49
N ASN A 431 2.02 12.12 -31.01
CA ASN A 431 1.54 10.75 -31.08
C ASN A 431 1.07 10.30 -29.69
N TYR A 432 0.00 9.49 -29.64
CA TYR A 432 -0.59 9.01 -28.39
C TYR A 432 -1.48 7.76 -28.61
N ILE A 433 -1.81 7.07 -27.53
CA ILE A 433 -2.78 5.97 -27.48
C ILE A 433 -4.16 6.53 -27.09
N ASN A 434 -4.22 7.30 -26.00
CA ASN A 434 -5.45 7.86 -25.48
C ASN A 434 -5.27 9.29 -24.94
N SER A 435 -6.36 10.06 -24.87
CA SER A 435 -6.31 11.47 -24.48
C SER A 435 -6.63 11.73 -23.00
N SER A 436 -6.88 10.68 -22.21
CA SER A 436 -7.13 10.76 -20.77
C SER A 436 -6.71 9.48 -20.07
N CYS A 437 -6.36 9.57 -18.78
CA CYS A 437 -6.00 8.39 -17.98
C CYS A 437 -7.15 7.37 -17.94
N ILE A 438 -8.38 7.85 -17.72
CA ILE A 438 -9.58 7.00 -17.66
C ILE A 438 -9.96 6.37 -19.01
N GLY A 439 -9.42 6.86 -20.12
CA GLY A 439 -9.62 6.27 -21.44
C GLY A 439 -8.99 4.89 -21.56
N CYS A 440 -7.94 4.62 -20.78
CA CYS A 440 -7.33 3.30 -20.63
C CYS A 440 -7.75 2.63 -19.31
N HIS A 441 -7.77 3.40 -18.21
CA HIS A 441 -8.15 2.95 -16.87
C HIS A 441 -9.63 3.24 -16.58
N GLN A 442 -10.53 2.64 -17.36
CA GLN A 442 -11.96 2.88 -17.18
C GLN A 442 -12.37 2.57 -15.72
N ASN A 443 -12.94 3.56 -15.04
CA ASN A 443 -13.33 3.48 -13.63
C ASN A 443 -12.19 3.10 -12.64
N ASN A 444 -10.93 3.39 -12.99
CA ASN A 444 -9.72 2.88 -12.29
C ASN A 444 -9.58 1.35 -12.33
N GLY A 445 -10.42 0.66 -13.10
CA GLY A 445 -10.43 -0.77 -13.28
C GLY A 445 -9.43 -1.24 -14.33
N ARG A 446 -9.41 -2.56 -14.50
CA ARG A 446 -8.67 -3.23 -15.57
C ARG A 446 -9.37 -2.99 -16.91
N ALA A 447 -8.60 -2.83 -17.98
CA ALA A 447 -9.16 -2.80 -19.34
C ALA A 447 -9.67 -4.18 -19.78
N LEU A 448 -10.54 -4.20 -20.80
CA LEU A 448 -11.01 -5.43 -21.44
C LEU A 448 -10.49 -5.50 -22.89
N PRO A 449 -10.20 -6.69 -23.44
CA PRO A 449 -9.90 -6.82 -24.86
C PRO A 449 -11.03 -6.25 -25.71
N PRO A 450 -10.74 -5.37 -26.69
CA PRO A 450 -11.75 -4.86 -27.59
C PRO A 450 -12.21 -5.97 -28.56
N ALA A 451 -13.25 -5.67 -29.34
CA ALA A 451 -13.69 -6.56 -30.41
C ALA A 451 -12.57 -6.82 -31.43
N VAL A 452 -12.56 -8.02 -32.02
CA VAL A 452 -11.62 -8.40 -33.08
C VAL A 452 -11.63 -7.36 -34.22
N GLY A 453 -10.45 -7.00 -34.72
CA GLY A 453 -10.26 -5.98 -35.76
C GLY A 453 -10.31 -4.53 -35.25
N THR A 454 -10.54 -4.30 -33.96
CA THR A 454 -10.51 -2.95 -33.37
C THR A 454 -9.09 -2.59 -32.93
N THR A 455 -8.69 -1.34 -33.19
CA THR A 455 -7.43 -0.77 -32.68
C THR A 455 -7.33 -0.88 -31.16
N LEU A 456 -6.19 -1.37 -30.68
CA LEU A 456 -5.91 -1.46 -29.26
C LEU A 456 -5.58 -0.07 -28.69
N THR A 457 -6.60 0.62 -28.15
CA THR A 457 -6.46 1.97 -27.54
C THR A 457 -6.51 1.95 -25.99
N ASN A 458 -6.63 0.77 -25.42
CA ASN A 458 -6.63 0.49 -23.97
C ASN A 458 -5.54 -0.55 -23.58
N TYR A 459 -4.57 -0.74 -24.48
CA TYR A 459 -3.36 -1.53 -24.29
C TYR A 459 -2.15 -0.61 -24.44
N MET A 460 -1.07 -0.95 -23.75
CA MET A 460 0.26 -0.51 -24.11
C MET A 460 0.90 -1.62 -24.95
N VAL A 461 1.22 -1.33 -26.21
CA VAL A 461 1.95 -2.27 -27.09
C VAL A 461 3.40 -1.83 -27.18
N VAL A 462 4.22 -2.43 -26.33
CA VAL A 462 5.66 -2.17 -26.28
C VAL A 462 6.31 -2.85 -27.47
N VAL A 463 7.24 -2.17 -28.14
CA VAL A 463 7.89 -2.64 -29.37
C VAL A 463 9.39 -2.40 -29.31
N ALA A 464 10.15 -3.27 -29.96
CA ALA A 464 11.60 -3.14 -30.07
C ALA A 464 12.13 -3.70 -31.39
N ASP A 465 13.37 -3.30 -31.71
CA ASP A 465 14.16 -3.91 -32.78
C ASP A 465 14.59 -5.36 -32.43
N ALA A 466 15.32 -6.01 -33.33
CA ALA A 466 15.80 -7.38 -33.12
C ALA A 466 16.75 -7.52 -31.91
N ASN A 467 17.41 -6.43 -31.52
CA ASN A 467 18.36 -6.37 -30.41
C ASN A 467 17.70 -6.01 -29.07
N GLY A 468 16.42 -5.60 -29.08
CA GLY A 468 15.70 -5.16 -27.88
C GLY A 468 15.81 -3.66 -27.59
N ASN A 469 16.38 -2.87 -28.51
CA ASN A 469 16.39 -1.40 -28.39
C ASN A 469 15.03 -0.82 -28.84
N PRO A 470 14.70 0.43 -28.45
CA PRO A 470 13.56 1.14 -29.01
C PRO A 470 13.54 1.06 -30.54
N HIS A 471 12.37 0.77 -31.10
CA HIS A 471 12.21 0.58 -32.53
C HIS A 471 12.55 1.89 -33.29
N PRO A 472 13.40 1.87 -34.33
CA PRO A 472 13.89 3.09 -34.98
C PRO A 472 12.78 4.03 -35.50
N LYS A 473 11.62 3.49 -35.91
CA LYS A 473 10.53 4.27 -36.51
C LYS A 473 9.44 4.74 -35.54
N VAL A 474 9.33 4.12 -34.36
CA VAL A 474 8.17 4.33 -33.45
C VAL A 474 8.56 4.41 -31.97
N GLY A 475 9.84 4.31 -31.62
CA GLY A 475 10.28 4.34 -30.24
C GLY A 475 9.98 3.05 -29.48
N SER A 476 9.63 3.18 -28.20
CA SER A 476 9.50 2.07 -27.26
C SER A 476 8.07 1.53 -27.19
N VAL A 477 7.07 2.35 -27.52
CA VAL A 477 5.64 2.01 -27.48
C VAL A 477 4.97 2.51 -28.75
N LEU A 478 4.20 1.64 -29.40
CA LEU A 478 3.42 2.00 -30.59
C LEU A 478 2.22 2.87 -30.21
N GLN A 479 2.13 4.07 -30.79
CA GLN A 479 1.06 5.04 -30.57
C GLN A 479 0.13 5.17 -31.79
N PRO A 480 -1.11 4.65 -31.72
CA PRO A 480 -1.98 4.51 -32.89
C PRO A 480 -2.77 5.77 -33.28
N ARG A 481 -2.58 6.89 -32.58
CA ARG A 481 -3.23 8.16 -32.89
C ARG A 481 -2.20 9.27 -32.99
N SER A 482 -2.52 10.28 -33.79
CA SER A 482 -1.74 11.50 -33.90
C SER A 482 -2.64 12.73 -33.89
N THR A 483 -2.14 13.82 -33.30
CA THR A 483 -2.77 15.15 -33.42
C THR A 483 -2.38 15.84 -34.73
N VAL A 484 -1.30 15.41 -35.38
CA VAL A 484 -0.79 16.00 -36.63
C VAL A 484 -0.26 14.91 -37.57
N GLY A 485 -0.78 14.85 -38.79
CA GLY A 485 -0.33 13.88 -39.80
C GLY A 485 -0.78 12.44 -39.50
N ALA A 486 -0.05 11.47 -40.04
CA ALA A 486 -0.35 10.06 -39.83
C ALA A 486 0.17 9.57 -38.46
N PRO A 487 -0.55 8.66 -37.78
CA PRO A 487 -0.03 7.98 -36.60
C PRO A 487 1.13 7.05 -36.96
N GLU A 488 1.85 6.59 -35.94
CA GLU A 488 2.99 5.66 -36.08
C GLU A 488 2.60 4.34 -36.73
N GLY A 489 1.39 3.87 -36.44
CA GLY A 489 0.85 2.64 -36.98
C GLY A 489 -0.40 2.22 -36.24
N ASN A 490 -0.79 0.97 -36.39
CA ASN A 490 -1.95 0.41 -35.72
C ASN A 490 -1.69 -1.07 -35.39
N VAL A 491 -2.31 -1.53 -34.31
CA VAL A 491 -2.29 -2.92 -33.87
C VAL A 491 -3.71 -3.33 -33.46
N VAL A 492 -4.12 -4.51 -33.92
CA VAL A 492 -5.43 -5.10 -33.62
C VAL A 492 -5.27 -6.55 -33.18
N ILE A 493 -6.21 -7.07 -32.39
CA ILE A 493 -6.40 -8.52 -32.28
C ILE A 493 -7.16 -8.95 -33.54
N GLN A 494 -6.49 -9.63 -34.46
CA GLN A 494 -7.05 -10.07 -35.74
C GLN A 494 -7.90 -11.33 -35.59
N SER A 495 -7.54 -12.21 -34.67
CA SER A 495 -8.29 -13.42 -34.33
C SER A 495 -7.83 -13.99 -33.00
N TRP A 496 -8.52 -15.01 -32.51
CA TRP A 496 -8.12 -15.81 -31.36
C TRP A 496 -7.84 -17.24 -31.82
N THR A 497 -6.72 -17.80 -31.38
CA THR A 497 -6.46 -19.25 -31.51
C THR A 497 -7.01 -19.94 -30.28
N GLU A 498 -8.01 -20.80 -30.42
CA GLU A 498 -8.58 -21.56 -29.32
C GLU A 498 -8.02 -22.99 -29.26
N SER A 499 -7.70 -23.46 -28.05
CA SER A 499 -7.24 -24.83 -27.79
C SER A 499 -7.53 -25.21 -26.35
N GLY A 500 -8.11 -26.38 -26.11
CA GLY A 500 -8.38 -26.89 -24.76
C GLY A 500 -9.26 -25.99 -23.88
N GLY A 501 -10.17 -25.22 -24.48
CA GLY A 501 -11.00 -24.24 -23.78
C GLY A 501 -10.29 -22.93 -23.41
N LEU A 502 -9.02 -22.77 -23.78
CA LEU A 502 -8.24 -21.55 -23.64
C LEU A 502 -8.08 -20.85 -24.99
N ARG A 503 -7.74 -19.56 -24.99
CA ARG A 503 -7.52 -18.76 -26.22
C ARG A 503 -6.25 -17.92 -26.15
N LYS A 504 -5.57 -17.74 -27.29
CA LYS A 504 -4.40 -16.85 -27.45
C LYS A 504 -4.67 -15.79 -28.53
N PRO A 505 -4.33 -14.52 -28.32
CA PRO A 505 -4.57 -13.48 -29.32
C PRO A 505 -3.57 -13.59 -30.48
N ASN A 506 -4.06 -13.38 -31.71
CA ASN A 506 -3.24 -13.22 -32.90
C ASN A 506 -3.27 -11.73 -33.31
N TYR A 507 -2.13 -11.05 -33.20
CA TYR A 507 -2.03 -9.63 -33.50
C TYR A 507 -1.73 -9.37 -34.97
N GLN A 508 -2.28 -8.28 -35.50
CA GLN A 508 -1.92 -7.75 -36.81
C GLN A 508 -1.45 -6.30 -36.65
N PHE A 509 -0.27 -6.00 -37.21
CA PHE A 509 0.32 -4.66 -37.25
C PHE A 509 0.13 -4.03 -38.64
N SER A 510 -0.03 -2.71 -38.67
CA SER A 510 -0.06 -1.91 -39.91
C SER A 510 0.58 -0.53 -39.69
N GLY A 511 0.99 0.14 -40.76
CA GLY A 511 1.62 1.47 -40.72
C GLY A 511 3.15 1.44 -40.79
N PHE A 512 3.78 0.30 -40.51
CA PHE A 512 5.21 0.07 -40.74
C PHE A 512 5.45 -1.40 -41.09
N SER A 513 6.40 -1.66 -42.00
CA SER A 513 6.79 -2.98 -42.48
C SER A 513 8.32 -3.12 -42.47
N PRO A 514 8.86 -4.26 -42.02
CA PRO A 514 8.16 -5.40 -41.42
C PRO A 514 7.53 -5.07 -40.06
N ALA A 515 6.68 -5.96 -39.53
CA ALA A 515 6.17 -5.88 -38.16
C ALA A 515 7.34 -5.86 -37.13
N PRO A 516 7.13 -5.36 -35.90
CA PRO A 516 8.21 -5.28 -34.92
C PRO A 516 8.83 -6.66 -34.68
N ALA A 517 10.16 -6.73 -34.63
CA ALA A 517 10.85 -7.99 -34.35
C ALA A 517 10.51 -8.52 -32.95
N ARG A 518 10.27 -7.62 -31.99
CA ARG A 518 9.89 -7.92 -30.60
C ARG A 518 8.74 -7.03 -30.17
N PHE A 519 7.75 -7.59 -29.46
CA PHE A 519 6.65 -6.81 -28.90
C PHE A 519 6.02 -7.47 -27.67
N SER A 520 5.32 -6.66 -26.87
CA SER A 520 4.52 -7.09 -25.72
C SER A 520 3.21 -6.31 -25.71
N ALA A 521 2.08 -7.00 -25.85
CA ALA A 521 0.77 -6.40 -25.74
C ALA A 521 0.29 -6.48 -24.28
N ARG A 522 0.16 -5.32 -23.64
CA ARG A 522 -0.10 -5.21 -22.20
C ARG A 522 -1.42 -4.49 -21.94
N ILE A 523 -2.41 -5.21 -21.44
CA ILE A 523 -3.68 -4.65 -21.01
C ILE A 523 -3.49 -3.80 -19.76
N THR A 524 -4.26 -2.73 -19.67
CA THR A 524 -4.21 -1.79 -18.55
C THR A 524 -4.62 -2.46 -17.22
N PRO A 525 -3.81 -2.41 -16.14
CA PRO A 525 -4.17 -2.96 -14.82
C PRO A 525 -5.09 -2.02 -14.01
N GLN A 526 -5.71 -2.54 -12.96
CA GLN A 526 -6.43 -1.72 -11.96
C GLN A 526 -5.47 -0.86 -11.14
N LEU A 527 -5.96 0.26 -10.59
CA LEU A 527 -5.14 1.28 -9.92
C LEU A 527 -5.22 1.31 -8.39
N VAL A 528 -6.08 0.51 -7.76
CA VAL A 528 -6.25 0.54 -6.30
C VAL A 528 -5.08 -0.10 -5.55
N GLY A 529 -4.71 0.48 -4.41
CA GLY A 529 -3.69 -0.03 -3.50
C GLY A 529 -2.23 0.16 -3.95
N MET A 530 -1.97 0.97 -4.99
CA MET A 530 -0.60 1.17 -5.50
C MET A 530 0.34 1.76 -4.45
N GLY A 531 -0.12 2.73 -3.65
CA GLY A 531 0.67 3.30 -2.55
C GLY A 531 1.04 2.28 -1.47
N LEU A 532 0.12 1.37 -1.13
CA LEU A 532 0.39 0.31 -0.16
C LEU A 532 1.46 -0.68 -0.69
N LEU A 533 1.45 -0.99 -1.99
CA LEU A 533 2.49 -1.83 -2.61
C LEU A 533 3.84 -1.11 -2.67
N GLU A 534 3.83 0.20 -2.91
CA GLU A 534 5.03 1.05 -2.82
C GLU A 534 5.61 1.06 -1.41
N ALA A 535 4.74 1.04 -0.39
CA ALA A 535 5.11 1.06 1.02
C ALA A 535 5.63 -0.29 1.56
N ILE A 536 5.55 -1.40 0.81
CA ILE A 536 6.14 -2.69 1.24
C ILE A 536 7.66 -2.54 1.31
N PRO A 537 8.32 -2.83 2.45
CA PRO A 537 9.77 -2.72 2.55
C PRO A 537 10.47 -3.66 1.57
N GLU A 538 11.45 -3.14 0.82
CA GLU A 538 12.23 -3.91 -0.16
C GLU A 538 12.88 -5.14 0.47
N SER A 539 13.29 -5.06 1.74
CA SER A 539 13.90 -6.18 2.47
C SER A 539 12.97 -7.38 2.60
N ALA A 540 11.65 -7.18 2.73
CA ALA A 540 10.69 -8.27 2.78
C ALA A 540 10.56 -8.98 1.42
N ILE A 541 10.65 -8.22 0.32
CA ILE A 541 10.64 -8.79 -1.04
C ILE A 541 11.94 -9.53 -1.33
N VAL A 542 13.09 -9.00 -0.91
CA VAL A 542 14.40 -9.69 -1.01
C VAL A 542 14.40 -10.99 -0.21
N GLU A 543 13.81 -11.02 0.99
CA GLU A 543 13.67 -12.24 1.77
C GLU A 543 12.88 -13.32 1.00
N LEU A 544 11.80 -12.92 0.33
CA LEU A 544 11.03 -13.82 -0.52
C LEU A 544 11.81 -14.28 -1.75
N ALA A 545 12.63 -13.43 -2.36
CA ALA A 545 13.46 -13.82 -3.50
C ALA A 545 14.54 -14.83 -3.10
N ASN A 546 15.12 -14.68 -1.90
CA ASN A 546 16.19 -15.54 -1.39
C ASN A 546 15.66 -16.84 -0.75
N ALA A 547 14.35 -17.00 -0.62
CA ALA A 547 13.74 -18.17 -0.01
C ALA A 547 13.97 -19.42 -0.87
N THR A 548 14.87 -20.30 -0.43
CA THR A 548 15.25 -21.54 -1.14
C THR A 548 14.18 -22.64 -1.10
N ASN A 549 13.13 -22.47 -0.30
CA ASN A 549 12.09 -23.48 -0.04
C ASN A 549 10.67 -22.95 -0.28
N LYS A 550 10.41 -22.31 -1.44
CA LYS A 550 9.03 -22.01 -1.86
C LYS A 550 8.25 -23.23 -2.37
N GLY A 551 8.94 -24.37 -2.53
CA GLY A 551 8.37 -25.62 -3.02
C GLY A 551 8.15 -25.61 -4.53
N ASN A 552 8.03 -26.81 -5.13
CA ASN A 552 7.62 -27.02 -6.53
C ASN A 552 8.44 -26.28 -7.61
N GLY A 553 9.68 -25.87 -7.30
CA GLY A 553 10.56 -25.16 -8.24
C GLY A 553 10.27 -23.67 -8.41
N VAL A 554 9.45 -23.07 -7.54
CA VAL A 554 9.20 -21.62 -7.54
C VAL A 554 10.45 -20.88 -7.07
N ALA A 555 10.94 -19.95 -7.88
CA ALA A 555 12.19 -19.22 -7.71
C ALA A 555 12.08 -17.79 -8.27
N GLY A 556 11.07 -17.05 -7.80
CA GLY A 556 10.88 -15.66 -8.18
C GLY A 556 12.08 -14.79 -7.81
N ARG A 557 12.36 -13.79 -8.64
CA ARG A 557 13.48 -12.86 -8.45
C ARG A 557 13.05 -11.41 -8.58
N ILE A 558 13.92 -10.52 -8.13
CA ILE A 558 13.68 -9.07 -8.23
C ILE A 558 14.08 -8.56 -9.61
N ASN A 559 13.47 -7.45 -10.04
CA ASN A 559 13.96 -6.65 -11.16
C ASN A 559 14.58 -5.36 -10.61
N ILE A 560 15.70 -4.92 -11.17
CA ILE A 560 16.38 -3.68 -10.77
C ILE A 560 16.29 -2.71 -11.95
N VAL A 561 15.82 -1.50 -11.66
CA VAL A 561 15.53 -0.47 -12.67
C VAL A 561 16.13 0.87 -12.24
N PRO A 562 16.53 1.73 -13.19
CA PRO A 562 16.96 3.08 -12.86
C PRO A 562 15.76 3.92 -12.39
N ASP A 563 15.98 4.69 -11.33
CA ASP A 563 15.10 5.78 -10.93
C ASP A 563 15.14 6.89 -11.99
N LEU A 564 13.99 7.32 -12.51
CA LEU A 564 13.97 8.41 -13.50
C LEU A 564 14.34 9.76 -12.89
N GLU A 565 14.20 9.93 -11.58
CA GLU A 565 14.50 11.20 -10.91
C GLU A 565 15.98 11.31 -10.55
N THR A 566 16.54 10.25 -9.98
CA THR A 566 17.89 10.27 -9.39
C THR A 566 18.93 9.48 -10.19
N GLY A 567 18.51 8.64 -11.13
CA GLY A 567 19.37 7.75 -11.91
C GLY A 567 19.92 6.54 -11.15
N VAL A 568 19.73 6.47 -9.83
CA VAL A 568 20.24 5.38 -9.00
C VAL A 568 19.45 4.08 -9.25
N PRO A 569 20.06 2.90 -9.08
CA PRO A 569 19.34 1.64 -9.19
C PRO A 569 18.35 1.46 -8.03
N ARG A 570 17.13 1.03 -8.36
CA ARG A 570 16.02 0.78 -7.44
C ARG A 570 15.38 -0.58 -7.73
N MET A 571 14.73 -1.18 -6.73
CA MET A 571 13.87 -2.34 -6.95
C MET A 571 12.64 -1.93 -7.77
N GLY A 572 12.40 -2.64 -8.86
CA GLY A 572 11.20 -2.49 -9.67
C GLY A 572 9.98 -3.14 -9.01
N ARG A 573 8.82 -2.48 -9.10
CA ARG A 573 7.56 -2.89 -8.45
C ARG A 573 6.35 -2.79 -9.37
N PHE A 574 6.35 -1.82 -10.27
CA PHE A 574 5.19 -1.48 -11.10
C PHE A 574 5.34 -1.88 -12.56
N GLY A 575 4.22 -1.96 -13.26
CA GLY A 575 4.12 -2.57 -14.57
C GLY A 575 4.03 -4.09 -14.53
N TRP A 576 3.94 -4.72 -15.70
CA TRP A 576 3.75 -6.16 -15.86
C TRP A 576 5.02 -6.98 -15.62
N LYS A 577 6.20 -6.37 -15.77
CA LYS A 577 7.51 -6.99 -15.58
C LYS A 577 8.36 -6.27 -14.52
N ALA A 578 7.70 -5.59 -13.57
CA ALA A 578 8.35 -4.82 -12.50
C ALA A 578 9.36 -3.78 -13.05
N GLY A 579 8.99 -3.06 -14.10
CA GLY A 579 9.89 -2.18 -14.86
C GLY A 579 9.99 -0.73 -14.33
N LYS A 580 9.35 -0.42 -13.20
CA LYS A 580 9.26 0.92 -12.59
C LYS A 580 9.33 0.82 -11.07
N ALA A 581 10.09 1.70 -10.42
CA ALA A 581 10.36 1.62 -8.98
C ALA A 581 9.27 2.31 -8.14
N SER A 582 8.72 3.43 -8.61
CA SER A 582 7.69 4.20 -7.92
C SER A 582 6.43 4.41 -8.77
N VAL A 583 5.31 4.70 -8.10
CA VAL A 583 4.03 5.10 -8.70
C VAL A 583 4.23 6.39 -9.51
N ARG A 584 4.98 7.35 -8.97
CA ARG A 584 5.33 8.60 -9.67
C ARG A 584 6.06 8.33 -10.98
N GLN A 585 7.05 7.44 -10.97
CA GLN A 585 7.79 7.03 -12.17
C GLN A 585 6.88 6.32 -13.18
N GLN A 586 5.98 5.46 -12.71
CA GLN A 586 4.99 4.78 -13.54
C GLN A 586 4.03 5.78 -14.21
N ILE A 587 3.55 6.80 -13.48
CA ILE A 587 2.68 7.85 -14.01
C ILE A 587 3.41 8.70 -15.05
N ALA A 588 4.62 9.17 -14.75
CA ALA A 588 5.42 9.95 -15.70
C ALA A 588 5.71 9.17 -17.00
N SER A 589 5.98 7.86 -16.86
CA SER A 589 6.19 6.97 -18.02
C SER A 589 4.92 6.77 -18.83
N ALA A 590 3.76 6.59 -18.19
CA ALA A 590 2.48 6.43 -18.86
C ALA A 590 2.02 7.73 -19.55
N LEU A 591 2.21 8.89 -18.91
CA LEU A 591 1.97 10.19 -19.54
C LEU A 591 2.78 10.33 -20.83
N ARG A 592 4.08 10.02 -20.80
CA ARG A 592 4.96 10.07 -21.98
C ARG A 592 4.55 9.05 -23.04
N ASN A 593 4.45 7.77 -22.67
CA ASN A 593 4.34 6.66 -23.62
C ASN A 593 2.91 6.44 -24.13
N ASP A 594 1.89 6.76 -23.34
CA ASP A 594 0.50 6.44 -23.67
C ASP A 594 -0.27 7.68 -24.12
N MET A 595 0.15 8.87 -23.68
CA MET A 595 -0.55 10.13 -23.95
C MET A 595 0.32 11.16 -24.69
N GLY A 596 1.62 10.89 -24.87
CA GLY A 596 2.58 11.84 -25.44
C GLY A 596 2.83 13.07 -24.56
N VAL A 597 2.39 13.06 -23.30
CA VAL A 597 2.51 14.15 -22.34
C VAL A 597 3.83 14.02 -21.59
N THR A 598 4.74 14.95 -21.78
CA THR A 598 6.04 14.98 -21.10
C THR A 598 5.95 15.65 -19.73
N THR A 599 6.89 15.31 -18.86
CA THR A 599 7.00 15.83 -17.48
C THR A 599 8.45 16.21 -17.18
N SER A 600 8.74 16.77 -16.00
CA SER A 600 10.12 16.96 -15.53
C SER A 600 10.91 15.64 -15.44
N LEU A 601 10.26 14.54 -15.01
CA LEU A 601 10.87 13.19 -14.92
C LEU A 601 11.03 12.50 -16.28
N ALA A 602 10.24 12.90 -17.27
CA ALA A 602 10.25 12.31 -18.60
C ALA A 602 10.09 13.43 -19.65
N PRO A 603 11.14 14.25 -19.87
CA PRO A 603 11.03 15.49 -20.63
C PRO A 603 11.05 15.31 -22.14
N ALA A 604 11.51 14.16 -22.64
CA ALA A 604 11.54 13.87 -24.07
C ALA A 604 10.34 12.97 -24.44
N PRO A 605 9.69 13.17 -25.60
CA PRO A 605 8.67 12.24 -26.09
C PRO A 605 9.25 10.84 -26.35
N ASP A 606 8.38 9.84 -26.49
CA ASP A 606 8.80 8.57 -27.07
C ASP A 606 9.04 8.74 -28.56
N CYS A 607 10.26 8.48 -29.00
CA CYS A 607 10.70 8.82 -30.34
C CYS A 607 11.78 7.84 -30.80
N GLY A 608 11.51 7.15 -31.90
CA GLY A 608 12.52 6.30 -32.55
C GLY A 608 13.63 7.14 -33.19
N ALA A 609 14.81 6.55 -33.38
CA ALA A 609 15.98 7.25 -33.94
C ALA A 609 15.77 7.78 -35.38
N GLU A 610 14.84 7.21 -36.14
CA GLU A 610 14.44 7.62 -37.50
C GLU A 610 13.17 8.47 -37.51
N GLN A 611 12.53 8.66 -36.36
CA GLN A 611 11.24 9.33 -36.25
C GLN A 611 11.44 10.84 -36.06
N THR A 612 10.72 11.63 -36.86
CA THR A 612 10.85 13.11 -36.84
C THR A 612 9.57 13.83 -36.44
N ASN A 613 8.48 13.10 -36.20
CA ASN A 613 7.15 13.66 -35.92
C ASN A 613 6.68 13.45 -34.47
N CYS A 614 7.59 13.25 -33.52
CA CYS A 614 7.26 12.94 -32.12
C CYS A 614 6.77 14.15 -31.31
N GLY A 615 6.89 15.35 -31.86
CA GLY A 615 6.56 16.60 -31.16
C GLY A 615 7.74 17.18 -30.37
N PRO A 616 7.53 18.34 -29.72
CA PRO A 616 8.58 19.05 -28.99
C PRO A 616 9.00 18.32 -27.70
N ALA A 617 10.25 18.51 -27.30
CA ALA A 617 10.78 18.11 -25.99
C ALA A 617 10.63 19.23 -24.95
N GLY A 618 10.59 18.85 -23.66
CA GLY A 618 10.42 19.73 -22.50
C GLY A 618 9.22 19.31 -21.65
N ALA A 619 9.13 19.75 -20.39
CA ALA A 619 7.99 19.42 -19.52
C ALA A 619 6.69 20.10 -20.01
N VAL A 620 5.64 19.31 -20.24
CA VAL A 620 4.34 19.79 -20.72
C VAL A 620 3.30 19.82 -19.59
N LEU A 621 3.38 18.87 -18.67
CA LEU A 621 2.66 18.85 -17.41
C LEU A 621 3.56 19.36 -16.28
N SER A 622 3.04 20.28 -15.46
CA SER A 622 3.78 20.81 -14.30
C SER A 622 3.90 19.78 -13.18
N ASP A 623 4.94 19.94 -12.34
CA ASP A 623 5.16 19.07 -11.19
C ASP A 623 3.98 19.09 -10.23
N GLN A 624 3.33 20.24 -10.05
CA GLN A 624 2.10 20.34 -9.23
C GLN A 624 1.01 19.35 -9.68
N TYR A 625 0.75 19.24 -10.99
CA TYR A 625 -0.29 18.32 -11.48
C TYR A 625 0.18 16.87 -11.50
N LEU A 626 1.48 16.63 -11.67
CA LEU A 626 2.07 15.31 -11.53
C LEU A 626 2.01 14.81 -10.07
N ASP A 627 2.30 15.68 -9.11
CA ASP A 627 2.18 15.42 -7.67
C ASP A 627 0.73 15.09 -7.31
N GLN A 628 -0.21 15.95 -7.70
CA GLN A 628 -1.64 15.71 -7.45
C GLN A 628 -2.10 14.38 -8.06
N LEU A 629 -1.75 14.10 -9.31
CA LEU A 629 -2.08 12.83 -9.95
C LEU A 629 -1.45 11.63 -9.21
N THR A 630 -0.21 11.80 -8.70
CA THR A 630 0.47 10.79 -7.87
C THR A 630 -0.29 10.55 -6.57
N ASP A 631 -0.63 11.61 -5.82
CA ASP A 631 -1.37 11.53 -4.56
C ASP A 631 -2.71 10.81 -4.74
N TYR A 632 -3.45 11.11 -5.82
CA TYR A 632 -4.70 10.42 -6.12
C TYR A 632 -4.49 8.91 -6.25
N ILE A 633 -3.53 8.45 -7.05
CA ILE A 633 -3.30 7.02 -7.29
C ILE A 633 -2.73 6.32 -6.05
N VAL A 634 -1.81 6.97 -5.34
CA VAL A 634 -1.17 6.43 -4.13
C VAL A 634 -2.19 6.23 -3.01
N LEU A 635 -3.18 7.12 -2.89
CA LEU A 635 -4.17 7.12 -1.80
C LEU A 635 -5.52 6.50 -2.19
N LEU A 636 -5.63 5.85 -3.36
CA LEU A 636 -6.80 5.04 -3.70
C LEU A 636 -6.96 3.88 -2.71
N GLY A 637 -8.08 3.86 -2.01
CA GLY A 637 -8.36 2.85 -0.99
C GLY A 637 -8.66 1.47 -1.60
N VAL A 638 -8.36 0.43 -0.81
CA VAL A 638 -8.65 -0.98 -1.12
C VAL A 638 -9.92 -1.38 -0.38
N ARG A 639 -10.85 -2.08 -1.04
CA ARG A 639 -12.09 -2.56 -0.41
C ARG A 639 -11.81 -3.78 0.47
N ALA A 640 -12.60 -3.95 1.52
CA ALA A 640 -12.54 -5.15 2.35
C ALA A 640 -12.83 -6.43 1.55
N GLN A 641 -12.28 -7.55 2.03
CA GLN A 641 -12.69 -8.88 1.58
C GLN A 641 -14.17 -9.07 1.95
N ARG A 642 -14.96 -9.53 0.98
CA ARG A 642 -16.38 -9.81 1.15
C ARG A 642 -16.56 -11.22 1.67
N ASP A 643 -17.63 -11.50 2.42
CA ASP A 643 -18.02 -12.86 2.78
C ASP A 643 -16.93 -13.73 3.46
N SER A 644 -15.93 -13.11 4.12
CA SER A 644 -14.76 -13.82 4.67
C SER A 644 -15.14 -14.90 5.69
N GLU A 645 -16.27 -14.73 6.36
CA GLU A 645 -16.79 -15.67 7.36
C GLU A 645 -17.57 -16.86 6.75
N LYS A 646 -17.93 -16.84 5.46
CA LYS A 646 -18.67 -17.94 4.83
C LYS A 646 -17.79 -19.20 4.74
N PRO A 647 -18.30 -20.40 5.10
CA PRO A 647 -17.51 -21.64 5.09
C PRO A 647 -16.83 -21.95 3.75
N VAL A 648 -17.50 -21.69 2.63
CA VAL A 648 -16.94 -21.92 1.28
C VAL A 648 -15.76 -21.00 0.97
N VAL A 649 -15.76 -19.76 1.49
CA VAL A 649 -14.65 -18.81 1.31
C VAL A 649 -13.45 -19.24 2.15
N LYS A 650 -13.67 -19.65 3.41
CA LYS A 650 -12.62 -20.21 4.28
C LYS A 650 -11.99 -21.47 3.69
N GLN A 651 -12.82 -22.38 3.15
CA GLN A 651 -12.35 -23.57 2.46
C GLN A 651 -11.54 -23.22 1.21
N GLY A 652 -12.01 -22.27 0.40
CA GLY A 652 -11.29 -21.81 -0.79
C GLY A 652 -9.93 -21.18 -0.47
N LYS A 653 -9.84 -20.38 0.60
CA LYS A 653 -8.59 -19.79 1.10
C LYS A 653 -7.58 -20.85 1.50
N GLU A 654 -8.02 -21.87 2.24
CA GLU A 654 -7.17 -22.97 2.66
C GLU A 654 -6.70 -23.81 1.46
N LEU A 655 -7.61 -24.13 0.52
CA LEU A 655 -7.25 -24.82 -0.71
C LEU A 655 -6.25 -24.03 -1.56
N PHE A 656 -6.41 -22.71 -1.66
CA PHE A 656 -5.48 -21.83 -2.37
C PHE A 656 -4.04 -21.96 -1.84
N LYS A 657 -3.89 -22.05 -0.52
CA LYS A 657 -2.60 -22.34 0.12
C LYS A 657 -2.12 -23.76 -0.16
N GLN A 658 -2.97 -24.76 0.05
CA GLN A 658 -2.62 -26.18 -0.09
C GLN A 658 -2.17 -26.57 -1.49
N ILE A 659 -2.79 -25.99 -2.53
CA ILE A 659 -2.41 -26.22 -3.93
C ILE A 659 -1.19 -25.39 -4.35
N GLY A 660 -0.58 -24.62 -3.45
CA GLY A 660 0.69 -23.92 -3.70
C GLY A 660 0.57 -22.56 -4.38
N CYS A 661 -0.61 -21.92 -4.43
CA CYS A 661 -0.73 -20.58 -5.02
C CYS A 661 0.01 -19.52 -4.18
N GLU A 662 0.06 -19.68 -2.85
CA GLU A 662 0.69 -18.74 -1.92
C GLU A 662 2.23 -18.67 -2.06
N ALA A 663 2.85 -19.59 -2.83
CA ALA A 663 4.29 -19.55 -3.12
C ALA A 663 4.71 -18.29 -3.89
N CYS A 664 3.82 -17.76 -4.74
CA CYS A 664 3.98 -16.47 -5.44
C CYS A 664 2.98 -15.44 -4.92
N HIS A 665 1.72 -15.83 -4.72
CA HIS A 665 0.65 -14.95 -4.23
C HIS A 665 0.67 -14.84 -2.70
N VAL A 666 1.79 -14.36 -2.16
CA VAL A 666 2.02 -14.19 -0.72
C VAL A 666 0.93 -13.33 -0.11
N SER A 667 0.25 -13.87 0.89
CA SER A 667 -1.01 -13.33 1.37
C SER A 667 -0.86 -11.99 2.07
N THR A 668 0.23 -11.77 2.81
CA THR A 668 0.34 -10.69 3.80
C THR A 668 1.70 -9.99 3.80
N PHE A 669 1.68 -8.67 3.96
CA PHE A 669 2.87 -7.85 4.29
C PHE A 669 2.58 -6.87 5.41
N THR A 670 3.65 -6.38 6.05
CA THR A 670 3.62 -5.16 6.86
C THR A 670 4.32 -4.04 6.09
N THR A 671 3.66 -2.90 5.90
CA THR A 671 4.26 -1.75 5.23
C THR A 671 5.28 -1.03 6.11
N SER A 672 6.24 -0.38 5.45
CA SER A 672 7.34 0.35 6.06
C SER A 672 6.89 1.54 6.92
N PRO A 673 7.63 1.89 7.99
CA PRO A 673 7.42 3.12 8.74
C PRO A 673 7.97 4.38 8.04
N TYR A 674 8.49 4.27 6.82
CA TYR A 674 9.21 5.36 6.15
C TYR A 674 8.49 5.94 4.93
N HIS A 675 7.30 5.45 4.60
CA HIS A 675 6.51 6.05 3.51
C HIS A 675 6.14 7.51 3.85
N PRO A 676 6.25 8.48 2.91
CA PRO A 676 5.93 9.89 3.16
C PRO A 676 4.52 10.10 3.72
N HIS A 677 3.49 9.52 3.10
CA HIS A 677 2.12 9.57 3.60
C HIS A 677 1.90 8.72 4.84
N ALA A 678 1.25 9.31 5.85
CA ALA A 678 1.06 8.69 7.16
C ALA A 678 0.10 7.49 7.15
N GLU A 679 -0.96 7.58 6.37
CA GLU A 679 -1.98 6.55 6.22
C GLU A 679 -1.43 5.23 5.65
N LEU A 680 -0.27 5.25 4.96
CA LEU A 680 0.34 4.06 4.33
C LEU A 680 1.40 3.37 5.21
N ARG A 681 1.79 3.97 6.34
CA ARG A 681 2.82 3.42 7.22
C ARG A 681 2.27 2.35 8.17
N ASN A 682 3.10 1.35 8.46
CA ASN A 682 2.84 0.32 9.49
C ASN A 682 1.47 -0.37 9.34
N GLN A 683 1.04 -0.62 8.11
CA GLN A 683 -0.19 -1.33 7.78
C GLN A 683 0.09 -2.82 7.62
N VAL A 684 -0.73 -3.66 8.25
CA VAL A 684 -0.80 -5.08 7.89
C VAL A 684 -1.80 -5.18 6.73
N ILE A 685 -1.31 -5.55 5.55
CA ILE A 685 -2.07 -5.58 4.30
C ILE A 685 -2.13 -6.98 3.72
N HIS A 686 -3.16 -7.27 2.92
CA HIS A 686 -3.35 -8.58 2.29
C HIS A 686 -3.45 -8.50 0.76
N PRO A 687 -2.33 -8.21 0.05
CA PRO A 687 -2.36 -7.97 -1.39
C PRO A 687 -2.30 -9.25 -2.25
N TYR A 688 -1.93 -10.40 -1.68
CA TYR A 688 -1.78 -11.68 -2.39
C TYR A 688 -0.82 -11.59 -3.60
N THR A 689 0.41 -11.15 -3.33
CA THR A 689 1.51 -11.01 -4.30
C THR A 689 2.83 -10.98 -3.54
N ASP A 690 3.93 -11.42 -4.15
CA ASP A 690 5.28 -11.19 -3.65
C ASP A 690 6.03 -10.07 -4.40
N LEU A 691 5.40 -9.48 -5.42
CA LEU A 691 5.97 -8.48 -6.34
C LEU A 691 7.21 -8.95 -7.13
N LEU A 692 7.57 -10.22 -7.05
CA LEU A 692 8.69 -10.80 -7.80
C LEU A 692 8.27 -11.09 -9.23
N ILE A 693 9.26 -11.23 -10.12
CA ILE A 693 9.07 -11.77 -11.46
C ILE A 693 9.28 -13.29 -11.44
N HIS A 694 8.38 -14.02 -12.09
CA HIS A 694 8.38 -15.49 -12.16
C HIS A 694 8.27 -15.96 -13.60
N ASP A 695 8.95 -17.04 -13.96
CA ASP A 695 8.77 -17.69 -15.24
C ASP A 695 7.40 -18.37 -15.32
N MET A 696 6.50 -17.85 -16.16
CA MET A 696 5.15 -18.39 -16.34
C MET A 696 5.05 -19.34 -17.54
N GLY A 697 6.19 -19.73 -18.12
CA GLY A 697 6.30 -20.70 -19.18
C GLY A 697 6.03 -20.15 -20.60
N PRO A 698 6.30 -20.98 -21.63
CA PRO A 698 6.28 -20.56 -23.04
C PRO A 698 4.89 -20.14 -23.54
N ASP A 699 3.83 -20.69 -22.95
CA ASP A 699 2.46 -20.39 -23.34
C ASP A 699 2.04 -18.96 -22.99
N LEU A 700 2.60 -18.41 -21.90
CA LEU A 700 2.43 -17.02 -21.48
C LEU A 700 3.59 -16.11 -21.87
N ALA A 701 4.60 -16.63 -22.56
CA ALA A 701 5.72 -15.82 -23.02
C ALA A 701 5.32 -14.87 -24.15
N ASP A 702 5.82 -13.65 -24.06
CA ASP A 702 6.04 -12.78 -25.22
C ASP A 702 7.52 -12.89 -25.66
N ASN A 703 7.94 -12.09 -26.65
CA ASN A 703 9.33 -12.04 -27.09
C ASN A 703 10.05 -10.73 -26.70
N TYR A 704 9.56 -10.05 -25.66
CA TYR A 704 10.05 -8.76 -25.20
C TYR A 704 10.59 -8.86 -23.77
N GLY A 705 11.89 -8.60 -23.60
CA GLY A 705 12.52 -8.47 -22.28
C GLY A 705 12.39 -7.04 -21.74
N ASP A 706 12.26 -6.90 -20.42
CA ASP A 706 12.15 -5.61 -19.74
C ASP A 706 13.17 -5.57 -18.58
N TYR A 707 14.30 -4.90 -18.82
CA TYR A 707 15.50 -4.97 -17.97
C TYR A 707 15.96 -6.42 -17.76
N LYS A 708 16.06 -6.88 -16.52
CA LYS A 708 16.48 -8.26 -16.24
C LYS A 708 15.37 -9.26 -16.58
N ALA A 709 14.10 -8.87 -16.73
CA ALA A 709 12.99 -9.80 -17.00
C ALA A 709 13.00 -10.27 -18.46
N THR A 710 12.90 -11.59 -18.66
CA THR A 710 12.76 -12.23 -19.97
C THR A 710 11.31 -12.18 -20.47
N GLY A 711 11.05 -12.70 -21.67
CA GLY A 711 9.71 -12.71 -22.27
C GLY A 711 8.69 -13.59 -21.54
N SER A 712 9.13 -14.67 -20.88
CA SER A 712 8.26 -15.57 -20.11
C SER A 712 8.05 -15.14 -18.67
N GLU A 713 8.83 -14.16 -18.20
CA GLU A 713 8.74 -13.70 -16.82
C GLU A 713 7.73 -12.58 -16.63
N TRP A 714 6.88 -12.72 -15.61
CA TRP A 714 5.85 -11.75 -15.27
C TRP A 714 5.86 -11.49 -13.78
N ARG A 715 5.58 -10.23 -13.41
CA ARG A 715 5.41 -9.86 -12.01
C ARG A 715 4.12 -10.48 -11.47
N THR A 716 4.18 -11.07 -10.28
CA THR A 716 2.98 -11.52 -9.57
C THR A 716 2.03 -10.34 -9.33
N ALA A 717 0.88 -10.31 -10.00
CA ALA A 717 -0.10 -9.24 -9.80
C ALA A 717 -0.81 -9.40 -8.43
N PRO A 718 -1.10 -8.30 -7.71
CA PRO A 718 -1.91 -8.37 -6.49
C PRO A 718 -3.33 -8.88 -6.81
N LEU A 719 -3.88 -9.74 -5.95
CA LEU A 719 -5.23 -10.30 -6.13
C LEU A 719 -6.31 -9.60 -5.31
N TRP A 720 -5.95 -8.64 -4.46
CA TRP A 720 -6.96 -7.87 -3.74
C TRP A 720 -7.97 -7.20 -4.70
N ASN A 721 -9.24 -7.23 -4.32
CA ASN A 721 -10.34 -6.68 -5.11
C ASN A 721 -10.51 -7.28 -6.52
N ILE A 722 -9.86 -8.40 -6.85
CA ILE A 722 -10.02 -9.07 -8.14
C ILE A 722 -11.47 -9.48 -8.41
N GLY A 723 -12.23 -9.81 -7.35
CA GLY A 723 -13.65 -10.16 -7.44
C GLY A 723 -14.58 -8.98 -7.77
N LEU A 724 -14.08 -7.75 -7.71
CA LEU A 724 -14.83 -6.54 -8.08
C LEU A 724 -14.65 -6.14 -9.55
N THR A 725 -13.73 -6.79 -10.27
CA THR A 725 -13.39 -6.48 -11.68
C THR A 725 -14.63 -6.43 -12.56
N ALA A 726 -15.49 -7.45 -12.49
CA ALA A 726 -16.69 -7.56 -13.33
C ALA A 726 -17.61 -6.33 -13.20
N GLY A 727 -17.81 -5.84 -11.96
CA GLY A 727 -18.66 -4.68 -11.70
C GLY A 727 -17.99 -3.35 -12.08
N VAL A 728 -16.68 -3.20 -11.81
CA VAL A 728 -15.95 -1.95 -12.08
C VAL A 728 -15.71 -1.74 -13.58
N SER A 729 -15.29 -2.81 -14.27
CA SER A 729 -14.93 -2.79 -15.68
C SER A 729 -16.08 -3.17 -16.62
N ASN A 730 -17.26 -3.50 -16.08
CA ASN A 730 -18.41 -4.01 -16.84
C ASN A 730 -18.08 -5.28 -17.66
N GLY A 731 -17.30 -6.17 -17.05
CA GLY A 731 -16.78 -7.40 -17.64
C GLY A 731 -15.46 -7.83 -16.98
N GLU A 732 -14.98 -9.01 -17.33
CA GLU A 732 -13.73 -9.55 -16.79
C GLU A 732 -12.83 -10.12 -17.89
N ALA A 733 -11.52 -9.88 -17.72
CA ALA A 733 -10.45 -10.46 -18.51
C ALA A 733 -9.17 -10.43 -17.66
N TYR A 734 -8.32 -11.43 -17.80
CA TYR A 734 -7.15 -11.60 -16.94
C TYR A 734 -5.88 -11.86 -17.73
N LEU A 735 -4.75 -11.81 -17.01
CA LEU A 735 -3.37 -11.91 -17.53
C LEU A 735 -2.95 -10.66 -18.33
N HIS A 736 -1.69 -10.65 -18.77
CA HIS A 736 -1.05 -9.46 -19.34
C HIS A 736 -1.70 -8.97 -20.63
N ASP A 737 -2.35 -9.85 -21.38
CA ASP A 737 -2.96 -9.54 -22.68
C ASP A 737 -4.49 -9.76 -22.72
N GLY A 738 -5.10 -10.00 -21.56
CA GLY A 738 -6.55 -10.20 -21.43
C GLY A 738 -7.07 -11.49 -22.06
N ARG A 739 -6.21 -12.47 -22.35
CA ARG A 739 -6.62 -13.71 -23.01
C ARG A 739 -7.58 -14.57 -22.20
N ALA A 740 -7.43 -14.58 -20.87
CA ALA A 740 -8.26 -15.38 -19.98
C ALA A 740 -9.59 -14.69 -19.71
N ARG A 741 -10.70 -15.35 -20.06
CA ARG A 741 -12.06 -14.84 -19.88
C ARG A 741 -12.57 -14.97 -18.44
N THR A 742 -11.99 -15.87 -17.67
CA THR A 742 -12.41 -16.18 -16.30
C THR A 742 -11.19 -16.41 -15.41
N LEU A 743 -11.37 -16.37 -14.09
CA LEU A 743 -10.35 -16.76 -13.12
C LEU A 743 -9.93 -18.23 -13.29
N HIS A 744 -10.85 -19.11 -13.67
CA HIS A 744 -10.52 -20.51 -13.98
C HIS A 744 -9.55 -20.58 -15.17
N GLU A 745 -9.86 -19.91 -16.28
CA GLU A 745 -8.95 -19.87 -17.43
C GLU A 745 -7.59 -19.24 -17.05
N ALA A 746 -7.59 -18.20 -16.22
CA ALA A 746 -6.35 -17.56 -15.75
C ALA A 746 -5.45 -18.56 -15.01
N ILE A 747 -6.02 -19.37 -14.10
CA ILE A 747 -5.28 -20.44 -13.40
C ILE A 747 -4.77 -21.48 -14.40
N MET A 748 -5.59 -21.89 -15.37
CA MET A 748 -5.20 -22.90 -16.37
C MET A 748 -4.08 -22.44 -17.31
N TRP A 749 -3.87 -21.14 -17.48
CA TRP A 749 -2.73 -20.57 -18.21
C TRP A 749 -1.40 -20.62 -17.46
N HIS A 750 -1.37 -20.89 -16.15
CA HIS A 750 -0.12 -20.89 -15.38
C HIS A 750 0.78 -22.05 -15.82
N GLY A 751 1.88 -21.72 -16.50
CA GLY A 751 2.98 -22.63 -16.82
C GLY A 751 4.22 -22.30 -15.99
N GLY A 752 5.39 -22.80 -16.43
CA GLY A 752 6.68 -22.54 -15.76
C GLY A 752 6.61 -22.89 -14.27
N GLU A 753 6.98 -21.95 -13.42
CA GLU A 753 6.93 -22.05 -11.95
C GLU A 753 5.51 -22.28 -11.41
N GLY A 754 4.48 -21.81 -12.11
CA GLY A 754 3.07 -22.01 -11.75
C GLY A 754 2.49 -23.38 -12.13
N SER A 755 3.25 -24.23 -12.83
CA SER A 755 2.75 -25.49 -13.41
C SER A 755 2.24 -26.47 -12.37
N ALA A 756 2.94 -26.59 -11.23
CA ALA A 756 2.55 -27.49 -10.16
C ALA A 756 1.21 -27.07 -9.53
N SER A 757 1.05 -25.77 -9.24
CA SER A 757 -0.17 -25.22 -8.65
C SER A 757 -1.36 -25.32 -9.60
N ARG A 758 -1.14 -25.08 -10.91
CA ARG A 758 -2.16 -25.34 -11.94
C ARG A 758 -2.61 -26.80 -11.94
N THR A 759 -1.67 -27.75 -11.94
CA THR A 759 -1.98 -29.18 -11.95
C THR A 759 -2.75 -29.59 -10.69
N ALA A 760 -2.31 -29.12 -9.52
CA ALA A 760 -2.99 -29.35 -8.25
C ALA A 760 -4.42 -28.80 -8.26
N TYR A 761 -4.63 -27.57 -8.75
CA TYR A 761 -5.95 -26.99 -8.94
C TYR A 761 -6.83 -27.82 -9.89
N ASN A 762 -6.29 -28.27 -11.03
CA ASN A 762 -7.05 -29.02 -12.02
C ASN A 762 -7.46 -30.42 -11.50
N ASN A 763 -6.71 -30.99 -10.56
CA ASN A 763 -7.01 -32.27 -9.91
C ASN A 763 -8.08 -32.16 -8.81
N LEU A 764 -8.45 -30.94 -8.39
CA LEU A 764 -9.55 -30.74 -7.44
C LEU A 764 -10.90 -31.10 -8.09
N THR A 765 -11.86 -31.56 -7.27
CA THR A 765 -13.25 -31.75 -7.74
C THR A 765 -13.87 -30.42 -8.18
N PRO A 766 -14.93 -30.42 -9.01
CA PRO A 766 -15.62 -29.20 -9.40
C PRO A 766 -16.04 -28.32 -8.22
N GLU A 767 -16.50 -28.91 -7.12
CA GLU A 767 -16.94 -28.21 -5.91
C GLU A 767 -15.76 -27.50 -5.22
N LEU A 768 -14.61 -28.19 -5.09
CA LEU A 768 -13.41 -27.63 -4.49
C LEU A 768 -12.77 -26.54 -5.37
N ARG A 769 -12.78 -26.72 -6.71
CA ARG A 769 -12.39 -25.64 -7.63
C ARG A 769 -13.31 -24.43 -7.47
N ASN A 770 -14.61 -24.64 -7.36
CA ASN A 770 -15.56 -23.55 -7.12
C ASN A 770 -15.30 -22.85 -5.77
N ALA A 771 -14.90 -23.56 -4.72
CA ALA A 771 -14.51 -22.94 -3.45
C ALA A 771 -13.31 -21.99 -3.62
N VAL A 772 -12.25 -22.41 -4.33
CA VAL A 772 -11.10 -21.54 -4.66
C VAL A 772 -11.53 -20.31 -5.45
N ILE A 773 -12.37 -20.49 -6.49
CA ILE A 773 -12.90 -19.37 -7.28
C ILE A 773 -13.76 -18.44 -6.43
N THR A 774 -14.57 -18.98 -5.52
CA THR A 774 -15.41 -18.19 -4.59
C THR A 774 -14.54 -17.38 -3.64
N PHE A 775 -13.46 -17.95 -3.13
CA PHE A 775 -12.45 -17.21 -2.35
C PHE A 775 -11.82 -16.09 -3.17
N LEU A 776 -11.34 -16.33 -4.39
CA LEU A 776 -10.78 -15.27 -5.23
C LEU A 776 -11.79 -14.16 -5.54
N LYS A 777 -13.06 -14.52 -5.79
CA LYS A 777 -14.15 -13.54 -5.99
C LYS A 777 -14.53 -12.80 -4.72
N SER A 778 -14.14 -13.29 -3.55
CA SER A 778 -14.35 -12.62 -2.26
C SER A 778 -13.33 -11.50 -2.02
N LEU A 779 -12.13 -11.59 -2.62
CA LEU A 779 -11.06 -10.59 -2.54
C LEU A 779 -11.44 -9.28 -3.21
#